data_AF-A0A173KR44-F1
#
_entry.id   AF-A0A173KR44-F1
#
_cell.length_a   1.000
_cell.length_b   1.000
_cell.length_c   1.000
_cell.angle_alpha   90.00
_cell.angle_beta   90.00
_cell.angle_gamma   90.00
#
_symmetry.space_group_name_H-M   'P 1'
#
loop_
_entity.id
_entity.type
_entity.pdbx_description
1 polymer ?
#
loop_
_entity_poly.entity_id
_entity_poly.type
_entity_poly.pdbx_seq_one_letter_code
_entity_poly.pdbx_strand_id
1 'polypeptide(L)'
;MIAEAGLAALWLAAALALLQLMLSGLGLAGDKPELLGAVRPIAVAQGLLTAIAFVSLITLFMRSDMSVLLVATNSHSMKPWLYKFAGTWGNHEGSMLLWVTVMGVAGAAVALFERALRRETHMATLGGQAAISLGFYAFLLFASNPFARINPPAADGQGLNPLLQDPGLAFHPPTLYLGYVGLSVAFSFAIGALLTRQVDAAFARAMRPWVLAAWILLTLGITAGSYWAYYELGWGGWWFWDPVENASLMPWLAATALLHSVTVLATRDALRAWTVMLAVIAFSMSMVGTFLVRSGILTSVHAFAVDPERGTFILVLLGVYIGGALALFGWRVGAVREGAPFELVSRETMLVVNNLLLSVILGLVLIGTLYPLLTEAFGHKVSVGAPYFDRIAGPVALILMIVMAAGPLTRWRRDRFGEVSRRLIAPAVIALLVVAGLAMLVWGRIGVLPFLGLVIALAVGAASVAPLWKRNLRRTPIFTWGMVIAHLGCAVSLAGMASDSAFTVEKLAAVRPGDIVEAADWKLRLLQISPIAGDNWTALQADMEVSRNGGPPVILHPQSRFFASPPTTTTEAALLTRWNGQLYVVLGQEADQGRWQLRIWWKPFVTLIWLGGGLIALGGALALLGRERRGWLIKWRGRAATA
;
A
#
# COMPACT_ATOMS: atom_id res chain seq x y z
N MET A 1 3.59 -1.09 -35.88
CA MET A 1 4.85 -0.41 -35.49
C MET A 1 4.86 0.12 -34.06
N ILE A 2 3.72 0.46 -33.42
CA ILE A 2 3.72 0.91 -32.01
C ILE A 2 4.20 -0.22 -31.07
N ALA A 3 3.70 -1.45 -31.26
CA ALA A 3 4.11 -2.61 -30.47
C ALA A 3 5.61 -2.92 -30.62
N GLU A 4 6.11 -2.86 -31.86
CA GLU A 4 7.51 -3.10 -32.19
C GLU A 4 8.42 -2.03 -31.56
N ALA A 5 8.02 -0.75 -31.59
CA ALA A 5 8.74 0.34 -30.94
C ALA A 5 8.78 0.17 -29.41
N GLY A 6 7.66 -0.21 -28.79
CA GLY A 6 7.59 -0.49 -27.35
C GLY A 6 8.49 -1.65 -26.95
N LEU A 7 8.50 -2.74 -27.73
CA LEU A 7 9.35 -3.89 -27.51
C LEU A 7 10.84 -3.55 -27.71
N ALA A 8 11.18 -2.79 -28.74
CA ALA A 8 12.55 -2.34 -28.99
C ALA A 8 13.07 -1.44 -27.85
N ALA A 9 12.24 -0.53 -27.34
CA ALA A 9 12.58 0.31 -26.19
C ALA A 9 12.87 -0.55 -24.94
N LEU A 10 12.10 -1.62 -24.72
CA LEU A 10 12.30 -2.53 -23.59
C LEU A 10 13.61 -3.34 -23.71
N TRP A 11 13.94 -3.84 -24.91
CA TRP A 11 15.23 -4.50 -25.18
C TRP A 11 16.41 -3.55 -24.97
N LEU A 12 16.31 -2.31 -25.45
CA LEU A 12 17.35 -1.29 -25.24
C LEU A 12 17.50 -0.96 -23.74
N ALA A 13 16.39 -0.83 -23.00
CA ALA A 13 16.45 -0.60 -21.55
C ALA A 13 17.14 -1.76 -20.83
N ALA A 14 16.87 -3.01 -21.22
CA ALA A 14 17.52 -4.20 -20.67
C ALA A 14 19.04 -4.23 -20.93
N ALA A 15 19.45 -3.95 -22.18
CA ALA A 15 20.85 -3.87 -22.55
C ALA A 15 21.59 -2.76 -21.77
N LEU A 16 20.94 -1.60 -21.61
CA LEU A 16 21.47 -0.51 -20.80
C LEU A 16 21.54 -0.85 -19.31
N ALA A 17 20.63 -1.64 -18.78
CA ALA A 17 20.69 -2.10 -17.38
C ALA A 17 21.87 -3.04 -17.15
N LEU A 18 22.10 -3.96 -18.08
CA LEU A 18 23.30 -4.82 -18.06
C LEU A 18 24.58 -3.97 -18.12
N LEU A 19 24.64 -3.01 -19.05
CA LEU A 19 25.77 -2.09 -19.17
C LEU A 19 25.97 -1.26 -17.88
N GLN A 20 24.90 -0.71 -17.30
CA GLN A 20 24.94 0.03 -16.05
C GLN A 20 25.52 -0.81 -14.91
N LEU A 21 25.08 -2.06 -14.80
CA LEU A 21 25.56 -2.99 -13.78
C LEU A 21 27.05 -3.30 -13.96
N MET A 22 27.48 -3.61 -15.20
CA MET A 22 28.88 -3.88 -15.52
C MET A 22 29.78 -2.68 -15.24
N LEU A 23 29.38 -1.47 -15.68
CA LEU A 23 30.16 -0.25 -15.46
C LEU A 23 30.25 0.13 -13.97
N SER A 24 29.17 -0.07 -13.22
CA SER A 24 29.18 0.14 -11.77
C SER A 24 30.13 -0.85 -11.08
N GLY A 25 30.07 -2.13 -11.43
CA GLY A 25 30.92 -3.17 -10.84
C GLY A 25 32.41 -2.98 -11.18
N LEU A 26 32.75 -2.85 -12.47
CA LEU A 26 34.12 -2.68 -12.93
C LEU A 26 34.72 -1.33 -12.49
N GLY A 27 33.91 -0.27 -12.49
CA GLY A 27 34.32 1.06 -12.05
C GLY A 27 34.66 1.10 -10.56
N LEU A 28 33.85 0.42 -9.72
CA LEU A 28 34.10 0.34 -8.28
C LEU A 28 35.25 -0.61 -7.91
N ALA A 29 35.39 -1.74 -8.61
CA ALA A 29 36.45 -2.70 -8.33
C ALA A 29 37.83 -2.20 -8.77
N GLY A 30 37.91 -1.46 -9.87
CA GLY A 30 39.17 -0.96 -10.44
C GLY A 30 39.48 0.50 -10.13
N ASP A 31 38.69 1.16 -9.29
CA ASP A 31 38.76 2.61 -9.01
C ASP A 31 38.86 3.48 -10.28
N LYS A 32 38.01 3.19 -11.28
CA LYS A 32 38.03 3.83 -12.60
C LYS A 32 36.93 4.90 -12.69
N PRO A 33 37.22 6.17 -12.40
CA PRO A 33 36.21 7.24 -12.36
C PRO A 33 35.55 7.52 -13.72
N GLU A 34 36.21 7.18 -14.82
CA GLU A 34 35.69 7.32 -16.18
C GLU A 34 34.47 6.42 -16.41
N LEU A 35 34.58 5.14 -16.03
CA LEU A 35 33.49 4.16 -16.14
C LEU A 35 32.28 4.56 -15.30
N LEU A 36 32.55 5.09 -14.10
CA LEU A 36 31.52 5.60 -13.20
C LEU A 36 30.80 6.85 -13.74
N GLY A 37 31.39 7.58 -14.70
CA GLY A 37 30.77 8.75 -15.31
C GLY A 37 29.52 8.42 -16.14
N ALA A 38 29.52 7.25 -16.78
CA ALA A 38 28.44 6.81 -17.68
C ALA A 38 27.21 6.23 -16.95
N VAL A 39 27.35 5.80 -15.68
CA VAL A 39 26.28 5.14 -14.91
C VAL A 39 25.03 6.01 -14.78
N ARG A 40 25.17 7.32 -14.52
CA ARG A 40 24.03 8.23 -14.31
C ARG A 40 23.25 8.50 -15.61
N PRO A 41 23.87 8.88 -16.74
CA PRO A 41 23.16 9.03 -18.02
C PRO A 41 22.42 7.77 -18.44
N ILE A 42 23.04 6.59 -18.23
CA ILE A 42 22.44 5.31 -18.59
C ILE A 42 21.17 5.04 -17.76
N ALA A 43 21.18 5.32 -16.45
CA ALA A 43 19.99 5.20 -15.61
C ALA A 43 18.84 6.10 -16.07
N VAL A 44 19.16 7.33 -16.51
CA VAL A 44 18.17 8.27 -17.06
C VAL A 44 17.60 7.76 -18.39
N ALA A 45 18.46 7.25 -19.27
CA ALA A 45 18.03 6.67 -20.54
C ALA A 45 17.10 5.46 -20.34
N GLN A 46 17.37 4.58 -19.37
CA GLN A 46 16.47 3.49 -19.01
C GLN A 46 15.08 3.98 -18.55
N GLY A 47 15.04 5.01 -17.70
CA GLY A 47 13.79 5.61 -17.26
C GLY A 47 12.95 6.17 -18.43
N LEU A 48 13.61 6.81 -19.40
CA LEU A 48 12.94 7.31 -20.61
C LEU A 48 12.45 6.16 -21.51
N LEU A 49 13.28 5.15 -21.76
CA LEU A 49 12.93 4.02 -22.62
C LEU A 49 11.77 3.20 -22.06
N THR A 50 11.75 2.94 -20.74
CA THR A 50 10.64 2.24 -20.09
C THR A 50 9.36 3.07 -20.12
N ALA A 51 9.44 4.39 -19.91
CA ALA A 51 8.29 5.28 -20.08
C ALA A 51 7.74 5.27 -21.51
N ILE A 52 8.61 5.28 -22.54
CA ILE A 52 8.21 5.16 -23.96
C ILE A 52 7.52 3.81 -24.23
N ALA A 53 8.05 2.72 -23.67
CA ALA A 53 7.42 1.41 -23.79
C ALA A 53 6.02 1.42 -23.16
N PHE A 54 5.87 1.96 -21.95
CA PHE A 54 4.58 2.01 -21.27
C PHE A 54 3.56 2.90 -21.99
N VAL A 55 3.96 4.08 -22.48
CA VAL A 55 3.10 4.95 -23.30
C VAL A 55 2.70 4.26 -24.60
N SER A 56 3.59 3.50 -25.23
CA SER A 56 3.26 2.66 -26.39
C SER A 56 2.18 1.63 -26.05
N LEU A 57 2.30 0.96 -24.90
CA LEU A 57 1.29 -0.01 -24.46
C LEU A 57 -0.08 0.64 -24.18
N ILE A 58 -0.09 1.77 -23.47
CA ILE A 58 -1.31 2.56 -23.25
C ILE A 58 -1.95 2.89 -24.61
N THR A 59 -1.17 3.36 -25.57
CA THR A 59 -1.68 3.74 -26.90
C THR A 59 -2.33 2.57 -27.62
N LEU A 60 -1.78 1.35 -27.50
CA LEU A 60 -2.35 0.13 -28.07
C LEU A 60 -3.70 -0.22 -27.43
N PHE A 61 -3.80 -0.15 -26.10
CA PHE A 61 -5.06 -0.36 -25.37
C PHE A 61 -6.13 0.67 -25.74
N MET A 62 -5.75 1.95 -25.80
CA MET A 62 -6.66 3.04 -26.15
C MET A 62 -7.23 2.92 -27.57
N ARG A 63 -6.42 2.40 -28.50
CA ARG A 63 -6.82 2.15 -29.89
C ARG A 63 -7.53 0.82 -30.10
N SER A 64 -7.63 -0.01 -29.05
CA SER A 64 -8.16 -1.38 -29.17
C SER A 64 -7.44 -2.16 -30.28
N ASP A 65 -6.11 -2.07 -30.34
CA ASP A 65 -5.32 -2.76 -31.36
C ASP A 65 -5.28 -4.28 -31.13
N MET A 66 -6.24 -4.99 -31.74
CA MET A 66 -6.44 -6.43 -31.62
C MET A 66 -5.36 -7.28 -32.31
N SER A 67 -4.33 -6.66 -32.87
CA SER A 67 -3.15 -7.38 -33.37
C SER A 67 -2.11 -7.67 -32.25
N VAL A 68 -2.32 -7.13 -31.05
CA VAL A 68 -1.49 -7.38 -29.86
C VAL A 68 -2.24 -8.31 -28.91
N LEU A 69 -1.62 -9.44 -28.57
CA LEU A 69 -2.23 -10.50 -27.76
C LEU A 69 -2.82 -9.95 -26.45
N LEU A 70 -2.07 -9.10 -25.75
CA LEU A 70 -2.49 -8.55 -24.46
C LEU A 70 -3.75 -7.68 -24.56
N VAL A 71 -3.86 -6.90 -25.64
CA VAL A 71 -5.04 -6.05 -25.89
C VAL A 71 -6.24 -6.93 -26.26
N ALA A 72 -6.03 -7.94 -27.10
CA ALA A 72 -7.08 -8.87 -27.50
C ALA A 72 -7.62 -9.71 -26.32
N THR A 73 -6.81 -10.02 -25.32
CA THR A 73 -7.26 -10.79 -24.15
C THR A 73 -7.85 -9.93 -23.03
N ASN A 74 -7.49 -8.64 -22.94
CA ASN A 74 -7.85 -7.79 -21.78
C ASN A 74 -8.61 -6.51 -22.12
N SER A 75 -8.96 -6.26 -23.37
CA SER A 75 -9.74 -5.10 -23.80
C SER A 75 -10.85 -5.51 -24.76
N HIS A 76 -11.72 -4.57 -25.12
CA HIS A 76 -12.78 -4.75 -26.11
C HIS A 76 -13.10 -3.38 -26.74
N SER A 77 -13.44 -3.35 -28.03
CA SER A 77 -13.80 -2.14 -28.76
C SER A 77 -14.88 -1.28 -28.08
N MET A 78 -15.91 -1.89 -27.49
CA MET A 78 -17.06 -1.24 -26.85
C MET A 78 -16.79 -0.75 -25.42
N LYS A 79 -15.63 -1.04 -24.83
CA LYS A 79 -15.35 -0.62 -23.44
C LYS A 79 -15.25 0.91 -23.34
N PRO A 80 -15.80 1.51 -22.27
CA PRO A 80 -15.55 2.91 -21.95
C PRO A 80 -14.05 3.24 -21.90
N TRP A 81 -13.72 4.48 -22.24
CA TRP A 81 -12.35 4.98 -22.36
C TRP A 81 -11.51 4.71 -21.10
N LEU A 82 -12.09 4.93 -19.92
CA LEU A 82 -11.40 4.74 -18.64
C LEU A 82 -10.92 3.30 -18.44
N TYR A 83 -11.73 2.31 -18.84
CA TYR A 83 -11.41 0.90 -18.68
C TYR A 83 -10.49 0.37 -19.78
N LYS A 84 -10.44 1.03 -20.95
CA LYS A 84 -9.35 0.80 -21.91
C LYS A 84 -8.02 1.28 -21.34
N PHE A 85 -7.99 2.48 -20.75
CA PHE A 85 -6.80 3.05 -20.13
C PHE A 85 -6.30 2.18 -18.98
N ALA A 86 -7.17 1.91 -17.99
CA ALA A 86 -6.84 1.11 -16.83
C ALA A 86 -6.58 -0.38 -17.15
N GLY A 87 -7.19 -0.88 -18.23
CA GLY A 87 -6.94 -2.22 -18.77
C GLY A 87 -5.45 -2.46 -19.09
N THR A 88 -4.68 -1.39 -19.35
CA THR A 88 -3.22 -1.46 -19.54
C THR A 88 -2.52 -2.17 -18.38
N TRP A 89 -2.92 -1.95 -17.13
CA TRP A 89 -2.30 -2.57 -15.95
C TRP A 89 -3.23 -3.50 -15.16
N GLY A 90 -4.47 -3.69 -15.60
CA GLY A 90 -5.41 -4.67 -15.02
C GLY A 90 -5.07 -6.13 -15.29
N ASN A 91 -3.94 -6.39 -15.95
CA ASN A 91 -3.48 -7.71 -16.39
C ASN A 91 -2.04 -7.97 -15.90
N HIS A 92 -1.49 -9.15 -16.20
CA HIS A 92 -0.18 -9.56 -15.72
C HIS A 92 0.95 -8.73 -16.36
N GLU A 93 1.12 -8.82 -17.68
CA GLU A 93 2.21 -8.24 -18.48
C GLU A 93 2.29 -6.72 -18.31
N GLY A 94 1.16 -6.04 -18.43
CA GLY A 94 1.10 -4.59 -18.40
C GLY A 94 1.28 -4.02 -16.99
N SER A 95 0.87 -4.76 -15.94
CA SER A 95 1.22 -4.39 -14.57
C SER A 95 2.73 -4.56 -14.29
N MET A 96 3.38 -5.54 -14.92
CA MET A 96 4.84 -5.73 -14.84
C MET A 96 5.59 -4.69 -15.67
N LEU A 97 5.03 -4.24 -16.79
CA LEU A 97 5.56 -3.10 -17.52
C LEU A 97 5.45 -1.79 -16.70
N LEU A 98 4.32 -1.59 -16.00
CA LEU A 98 4.18 -0.50 -15.02
C LEU A 98 5.23 -0.61 -13.92
N TRP A 99 5.46 -1.81 -13.37
CA TRP A 99 6.49 -2.08 -12.36
C TRP A 99 7.87 -1.63 -12.82
N VAL A 100 8.35 -2.10 -13.98
CA VAL A 100 9.68 -1.70 -14.48
C VAL A 100 9.74 -0.22 -14.87
N THR A 101 8.63 0.37 -15.30
CA THR A 101 8.56 1.81 -15.59
C THR A 101 8.74 2.64 -14.33
N VAL A 102 8.05 2.28 -13.24
CA VAL A 102 8.24 2.94 -11.94
C VAL A 102 9.68 2.78 -11.47
N MET A 103 10.26 1.59 -11.59
CA MET A 103 11.63 1.30 -11.18
C MET A 103 12.67 2.09 -12.00
N GLY A 104 12.48 2.18 -13.32
CA GLY A 104 13.33 2.94 -14.23
C GLY A 104 13.24 4.44 -13.98
N VAL A 105 12.03 4.98 -13.81
CA VAL A 105 11.81 6.40 -13.48
C VAL A 105 12.38 6.73 -12.10
N ALA A 106 12.21 5.87 -11.11
CA ALA A 106 12.79 6.05 -9.78
C ALA A 106 14.34 6.03 -9.84
N GLY A 107 14.92 5.10 -10.61
CA GLY A 107 16.37 5.04 -10.87
C GLY A 107 16.90 6.31 -11.55
N ALA A 108 16.20 6.81 -12.57
CA ALA A 108 16.51 8.07 -13.23
C ALA A 108 16.42 9.26 -12.26
N ALA A 109 15.40 9.31 -11.40
CA ALA A 109 15.22 10.36 -10.41
C ALA A 109 16.36 10.34 -9.36
N VAL A 110 16.77 9.17 -8.88
CA VAL A 110 17.96 9.02 -8.01
C VAL A 110 19.22 9.48 -8.74
N ALA A 111 19.38 9.16 -10.02
CA ALA A 111 20.54 9.59 -10.80
C ALA A 111 20.60 11.12 -10.98
N LEU A 112 19.46 11.80 -11.10
CA LEU A 112 19.38 13.25 -11.33
C LEU A 112 19.48 14.08 -10.04
N PHE A 113 18.73 13.69 -9.01
CA PHE A 113 18.47 14.51 -7.83
C PHE A 113 19.33 14.18 -6.62
N GLU A 114 19.87 12.95 -6.51
CA GLU A 114 20.71 12.58 -5.37
C GLU A 114 22.07 13.27 -5.45
N ARG A 115 22.48 13.91 -4.34
CA ARG A 115 23.69 14.74 -4.24
C ARG A 115 24.40 14.63 -2.88
N ALA A 116 23.79 13.97 -1.90
CA ALA A 116 24.29 13.86 -0.54
C ALA A 116 25.22 12.64 -0.35
N LEU A 117 25.09 11.62 -1.19
CA LEU A 117 25.98 10.45 -1.17
C LEU A 117 27.37 10.74 -1.75
N ARG A 118 28.37 10.00 -1.24
CA ARG A 118 29.65 9.87 -1.93
C ARG A 118 29.46 9.23 -3.30
N ARG A 119 30.31 9.62 -4.26
CA ARG A 119 30.22 9.17 -5.66
C ARG A 119 30.18 7.65 -5.77
N GLU A 120 31.08 6.95 -5.08
CA GLU A 120 31.13 5.48 -5.05
C GLU A 120 29.81 4.86 -4.59
N THR A 121 29.27 5.32 -3.45
CA THR A 121 28.01 4.79 -2.90
C THR A 121 26.83 5.09 -3.81
N HIS A 122 26.78 6.29 -4.41
CA HIS A 122 25.75 6.65 -5.37
C HIS A 122 25.77 5.74 -6.60
N MET A 123 26.95 5.46 -7.16
CA MET A 123 27.07 4.56 -8.31
C MET A 123 26.77 3.11 -7.93
N ALA A 124 27.19 2.67 -6.74
CA ALA A 124 26.83 1.35 -6.21
C ALA A 124 25.30 1.20 -6.03
N THR A 125 24.62 2.25 -5.57
CA THR A 125 23.16 2.29 -5.48
C THR A 125 22.50 2.19 -6.85
N LEU A 126 22.98 2.94 -7.85
CA LEU A 126 22.47 2.81 -9.21
C LEU A 126 22.76 1.42 -9.81
N GLY A 127 23.92 0.82 -9.51
CA GLY A 127 24.23 -0.56 -9.88
C GLY A 127 23.28 -1.57 -9.25
N GLY A 128 22.95 -1.40 -7.96
CA GLY A 128 21.94 -2.20 -7.27
C GLY A 128 20.56 -2.08 -7.90
N GLN A 129 20.14 -0.86 -8.28
CA GLN A 129 18.87 -0.62 -8.99
C GLN A 129 18.87 -1.28 -10.39
N ALA A 130 20.00 -1.26 -11.10
CA ALA A 130 20.14 -1.95 -12.39
C ALA A 130 20.07 -3.47 -12.25
N ALA A 131 20.68 -4.05 -11.22
CA ALA A 131 20.65 -5.50 -10.98
C ALA A 131 19.22 -6.03 -10.77
N ILE A 132 18.41 -5.32 -9.97
CA ILE A 132 17.00 -5.68 -9.79
C ILE A 132 16.18 -5.39 -11.06
N SER A 133 16.49 -4.30 -11.78
CA SER A 133 15.77 -3.97 -13.02
C SER A 133 16.00 -5.00 -14.11
N LEU A 134 17.23 -5.52 -14.23
CA LEU A 134 17.61 -6.48 -15.25
C LEU A 134 16.81 -7.78 -15.16
N GLY A 135 16.53 -8.31 -13.97
CA GLY A 135 15.74 -9.54 -13.86
C GLY A 135 14.26 -9.32 -14.20
N PHE A 136 13.69 -8.16 -13.87
CA PHE A 136 12.33 -7.83 -14.33
C PHE A 136 12.26 -7.52 -15.84
N TYR A 137 13.31 -6.94 -16.42
CA TYR A 137 13.40 -6.84 -17.88
C TYR A 137 13.46 -8.22 -18.52
N ALA A 138 14.30 -9.12 -18.00
CA ALA A 138 14.37 -10.49 -18.47
C ALA A 138 13.02 -11.21 -18.33
N PHE A 139 12.32 -11.00 -17.21
CA PHE A 139 10.97 -11.54 -17.01
C PHE A 139 9.99 -11.08 -18.10
N LEU A 140 9.92 -9.77 -18.37
CA LEU A 140 9.03 -9.25 -19.43
C LEU A 140 9.44 -9.74 -20.81
N LEU A 141 10.73 -9.79 -21.12
CA LEU A 141 11.22 -10.12 -22.46
C LEU A 141 11.08 -11.61 -22.80
N PHE A 142 11.26 -12.49 -21.81
CA PHE A 142 11.30 -13.94 -22.03
C PHE A 142 10.05 -14.69 -21.55
N ALA A 143 9.34 -14.18 -20.53
CA ALA A 143 8.22 -14.90 -19.92
C ALA A 143 6.87 -14.15 -20.04
N SER A 144 6.88 -12.82 -20.13
CA SER A 144 5.66 -12.02 -20.02
C SER A 144 5.67 -10.80 -20.96
N ASN A 145 5.79 -11.04 -22.26
CA ASN A 145 5.96 -9.98 -23.26
C ASN A 145 4.65 -9.20 -23.51
N PRO A 146 4.56 -7.91 -23.11
CA PRO A 146 3.35 -7.11 -23.28
C PRO A 146 3.04 -6.73 -24.74
N PHE A 147 3.99 -6.93 -25.66
CA PHE A 147 3.90 -6.56 -27.06
C PHE A 147 3.79 -7.75 -28.02
N ALA A 148 3.51 -8.95 -27.48
CA ALA A 148 3.34 -10.16 -28.28
C ALA A 148 2.26 -9.96 -29.36
N ARG A 149 2.59 -10.30 -30.61
CA ARG A 149 1.71 -10.13 -31.78
C ARG A 149 0.89 -11.38 -32.03
N ILE A 150 -0.32 -11.20 -32.54
CA ILE A 150 -1.14 -12.29 -33.10
C ILE A 150 -1.44 -12.02 -34.58
N ASN A 151 -1.46 -13.09 -35.37
CA ASN A 151 -1.75 -13.04 -36.81
C ASN A 151 -2.58 -14.28 -37.22
N PRO A 152 -3.78 -14.12 -37.77
CA PRO A 152 -4.49 -12.85 -38.00
C PRO A 152 -4.85 -12.13 -36.69
N PRO A 153 -5.01 -10.79 -36.71
CA PRO A 153 -5.56 -10.05 -35.57
C PRO A 153 -6.92 -10.62 -35.15
N ALA A 154 -7.22 -10.60 -33.85
CA ALA A 154 -8.54 -11.00 -33.36
C ALA A 154 -9.62 -10.04 -33.89
N ALA A 155 -10.82 -10.57 -34.15
CA ALA A 155 -11.93 -9.75 -34.64
C ALA A 155 -12.35 -8.67 -33.63
N ASP A 156 -12.37 -9.02 -32.35
CA ASP A 156 -12.46 -8.11 -31.20
C ASP A 156 -11.82 -8.78 -29.98
N GLY A 157 -11.72 -8.04 -28.89
CA GLY A 157 -11.09 -8.53 -27.66
C GLY A 157 -12.08 -9.18 -26.69
N GLN A 158 -11.56 -10.10 -25.88
CA GLN A 158 -12.31 -10.89 -24.90
C GLN A 158 -12.83 -10.04 -23.72
N GLY A 159 -12.21 -8.87 -23.51
CA GLY A 159 -12.56 -7.92 -22.48
C GLY A 159 -11.91 -8.16 -21.11
N LEU A 160 -11.62 -7.05 -20.42
CA LEU A 160 -11.28 -7.01 -19.00
C LEU A 160 -12.37 -7.67 -18.13
N ASN A 161 -11.94 -8.35 -17.07
CA ASN A 161 -12.82 -8.85 -16.00
C ASN A 161 -13.81 -7.74 -15.56
N PRO A 162 -15.12 -7.99 -15.58
CA PRO A 162 -16.10 -6.97 -15.25
C PRO A 162 -16.00 -6.35 -13.85
N LEU A 163 -15.53 -7.07 -12.82
CA LEU A 163 -15.28 -6.51 -11.47
C LEU A 163 -14.18 -5.43 -11.46
N LEU A 164 -13.37 -5.37 -12.52
CA LEU A 164 -12.32 -4.37 -12.68
C LEU A 164 -12.80 -3.15 -13.48
N GLN A 165 -14.04 -3.15 -13.98
CA GLN A 165 -14.64 -2.01 -14.66
C GLN A 165 -15.22 -1.01 -13.65
N ASP A 166 -14.35 -0.57 -12.74
CA ASP A 166 -14.61 0.42 -11.71
C ASP A 166 -13.47 1.46 -11.66
N PRO A 167 -13.73 2.74 -11.35
CA PRO A 167 -12.68 3.75 -11.23
C PRO A 167 -11.56 3.37 -10.26
N GLY A 168 -11.81 2.52 -9.28
CA GLY A 168 -10.83 1.95 -8.36
C GLY A 168 -9.63 1.33 -9.08
N LEU A 169 -9.85 0.57 -10.17
CA LEU A 169 -8.76 0.00 -10.98
C LEU A 169 -7.84 1.09 -11.56
N ALA A 170 -8.39 2.25 -11.90
CA ALA A 170 -7.61 3.31 -12.53
C ALA A 170 -6.64 4.00 -11.54
N PHE A 171 -6.96 4.02 -10.25
CA PHE A 171 -6.21 4.79 -9.24
C PHE A 171 -5.46 3.92 -8.23
N HIS A 172 -6.08 2.84 -7.74
CA HIS A 172 -5.52 2.02 -6.67
C HIS A 172 -4.23 1.28 -7.09
N PRO A 173 -4.20 0.46 -8.16
CA PRO A 173 -2.99 -0.24 -8.56
C PRO A 173 -1.81 0.70 -8.86
N PRO A 174 -1.94 1.79 -9.64
CA PRO A 174 -0.81 2.69 -9.90
C PRO A 174 -0.23 3.30 -8.62
N THR A 175 -1.07 3.74 -7.68
CA THR A 175 -0.61 4.27 -6.39
C THR A 175 0.08 3.21 -5.55
N LEU A 176 -0.45 1.98 -5.52
CA LEU A 176 0.14 0.85 -4.83
C LEU A 176 1.52 0.47 -5.42
N TYR A 177 1.62 0.38 -6.75
CA TYR A 177 2.87 0.05 -7.46
C TYR A 177 3.94 1.14 -7.25
N LEU A 178 3.57 2.42 -7.25
CA LEU A 178 4.49 3.50 -6.89
C LEU A 178 5.05 3.35 -5.46
N GLY A 179 4.24 2.83 -4.53
CA GLY A 179 4.68 2.49 -3.18
C GLY A 179 5.59 1.26 -3.14
N TYR A 180 5.13 0.13 -3.66
CA TYR A 180 5.86 -1.15 -3.66
C TYR A 180 7.23 -1.02 -4.32
N VAL A 181 7.22 -0.55 -5.57
CA VAL A 181 8.42 -0.44 -6.39
C VAL A 181 9.27 0.74 -5.91
N GLY A 182 8.67 1.78 -5.33
CA GLY A 182 9.42 2.87 -4.70
C GLY A 182 10.35 2.38 -3.58
N LEU A 183 10.01 1.31 -2.87
CA LEU A 183 10.89 0.68 -1.87
C LEU A 183 12.15 0.04 -2.48
N SER A 184 12.17 -0.24 -3.79
CA SER A 184 13.36 -0.73 -4.50
C SER A 184 14.51 0.26 -4.37
N VAL A 185 14.22 1.56 -4.33
CA VAL A 185 15.23 2.60 -4.13
C VAL A 185 15.89 2.43 -2.76
N ALA A 186 15.11 2.28 -1.69
CA ALA A 186 15.65 2.07 -0.35
C ALA A 186 16.51 0.80 -0.26
N PHE A 187 16.06 -0.28 -0.91
CA PHE A 187 16.85 -1.50 -1.08
C PHE A 187 18.18 -1.22 -1.79
N SER A 188 18.18 -0.53 -2.93
CA SER A 188 19.40 -0.21 -3.68
C SER A 188 20.33 0.74 -2.92
N PHE A 189 19.80 1.67 -2.12
CA PHE A 189 20.57 2.47 -1.17
C PHE A 189 21.29 1.56 -0.17
N ALA A 190 20.59 0.60 0.42
CA ALA A 190 21.16 -0.36 1.36
C ALA A 190 22.27 -1.22 0.73
N ILE A 191 22.06 -1.75 -0.48
CA ILE A 191 23.08 -2.49 -1.24
C ILE A 191 24.32 -1.61 -1.49
N GLY A 192 24.13 -0.39 -1.98
CA GLY A 192 25.24 0.53 -2.24
C GLY A 192 26.05 0.88 -1.00
N ALA A 193 25.36 1.12 0.13
CA ALA A 193 25.99 1.39 1.42
C ALA A 193 26.75 0.19 1.98
N LEU A 194 26.23 -1.03 1.82
CA LEU A 194 26.91 -2.27 2.23
C LEU A 194 28.16 -2.55 1.40
N LEU A 195 28.08 -2.37 0.07
CA LEU A 195 29.22 -2.57 -0.84
C LEU A 195 30.35 -1.59 -0.56
N THR A 196 30.01 -0.34 -0.27
CA THR A 196 30.99 0.73 0.00
C THR A 196 31.35 0.89 1.48
N ARG A 197 30.71 0.12 2.37
CA ARG A 197 30.84 0.19 3.85
C ARG A 197 30.51 1.59 4.41
N GLN A 198 29.60 2.31 3.78
CA GLN A 198 29.21 3.68 4.13
C GLN A 198 27.77 3.74 4.66
N VAL A 199 27.54 3.11 5.81
CA VAL A 199 26.26 3.14 6.52
C VAL A 199 26.32 4.22 7.60
N ASP A 200 26.08 5.46 7.22
CA ASP A 200 26.17 6.62 8.12
C ASP A 200 24.90 7.50 8.08
N ALA A 201 24.92 8.62 8.81
CA ALA A 201 23.83 9.57 8.84
C ALA A 201 23.59 10.26 7.48
N ALA A 202 24.58 10.36 6.59
CA ALA A 202 24.40 10.95 5.25
C ALA A 202 23.60 10.00 4.35
N PHE A 203 23.94 8.70 4.38
CA PHE A 203 23.15 7.62 3.78
C PHE A 203 21.68 7.69 4.23
N ALA A 204 21.42 7.79 5.53
CA ALA A 204 20.06 7.85 6.04
C ALA A 204 19.30 9.12 5.65
N ARG A 205 19.98 10.27 5.56
CA ARG A 205 19.37 11.52 5.06
C ARG A 205 18.99 11.42 3.60
N ALA A 206 19.81 10.76 2.78
CA ALA A 206 19.57 10.54 1.36
C ALA A 206 18.42 9.55 1.13
N MET A 207 18.36 8.45 1.87
CA MET A 207 17.32 7.41 1.72
C MET A 207 15.94 7.85 2.23
N ARG A 208 15.87 8.66 3.29
CA ARG A 208 14.62 9.04 3.96
C ARG A 208 13.51 9.60 3.04
N PRO A 209 13.74 10.58 2.14
CA PRO A 209 12.68 11.10 1.28
C PRO A 209 12.07 10.02 0.37
N TRP A 210 12.88 9.07 -0.10
CA TRP A 210 12.42 7.95 -0.92
C TRP A 210 11.54 6.98 -0.15
N VAL A 211 11.97 6.58 1.05
CA VAL A 211 11.16 5.73 1.95
C VAL A 211 9.84 6.41 2.28
N LEU A 212 9.86 7.70 2.58
CA LEU A 212 8.66 8.45 2.95
C LEU A 212 7.70 8.61 1.76
N ALA A 213 8.20 8.90 0.56
CA ALA A 213 7.38 8.98 -0.65
C ALA A 213 6.72 7.63 -0.98
N ALA A 214 7.50 6.54 -0.95
CA ALA A 214 6.99 5.18 -1.15
C ALA A 214 5.93 4.81 -0.11
N TRP A 215 6.18 5.11 1.16
CA TRP A 215 5.26 4.83 2.27
C TRP A 215 3.94 5.63 2.17
N ILE A 216 3.98 6.89 1.73
CA ILE A 216 2.77 7.70 1.47
C ILE A 216 1.92 7.04 0.38
N LEU A 217 2.53 6.69 -0.75
CA LEU A 217 1.83 6.10 -1.90
C LEU A 217 1.28 4.71 -1.56
N LEU A 218 2.02 3.92 -0.78
CA LEU A 218 1.55 2.64 -0.25
C LEU A 218 0.36 2.81 0.70
N THR A 219 0.40 3.80 1.59
CA THR A 219 -0.72 4.12 2.48
C THR A 219 -1.97 4.51 1.69
N LEU A 220 -1.83 5.37 0.68
CA LEU A 220 -2.93 5.77 -0.20
C LEU A 220 -3.46 4.58 -1.00
N GLY A 221 -2.57 3.76 -1.56
CA GLY A 221 -2.93 2.53 -2.27
C GLY A 221 -3.76 1.61 -1.39
N ILE A 222 -3.26 1.22 -0.22
CA ILE A 222 -3.98 0.33 0.72
C ILE A 222 -5.33 0.94 1.15
N THR A 223 -5.36 2.25 1.46
CA THR A 223 -6.59 2.94 1.86
C THR A 223 -7.64 2.94 0.75
N ALA A 224 -7.24 3.27 -0.49
CA ALA A 224 -8.11 3.26 -1.65
C ALA A 224 -8.58 1.83 -2.00
N GLY A 225 -7.69 0.84 -1.89
CA GLY A 225 -8.02 -0.57 -2.14
C GLY A 225 -9.03 -1.11 -1.13
N SER A 226 -8.86 -0.80 0.15
CA SER A 226 -9.82 -1.17 1.20
C SER A 226 -11.20 -0.54 0.97
N TYR A 227 -11.26 0.74 0.55
CA TYR A 227 -12.55 1.37 0.23
C TYR A 227 -13.18 0.76 -1.01
N TRP A 228 -12.39 0.46 -2.04
CA TRP A 228 -12.86 -0.18 -3.26
C TRP A 228 -13.42 -1.58 -2.99
N ALA A 229 -12.65 -2.43 -2.31
CA ALA A 229 -13.10 -3.77 -1.90
C ALA A 229 -14.39 -3.72 -1.07
N TYR A 230 -14.52 -2.69 -0.23
CA TYR A 230 -15.69 -2.48 0.61
C TYR A 230 -16.99 -2.33 -0.19
N TYR A 231 -17.00 -1.60 -1.31
CA TYR A 231 -18.23 -1.35 -2.08
C TYR A 231 -18.41 -2.26 -3.30
N GLU A 232 -17.32 -2.71 -3.93
CA GLU A 232 -17.37 -3.46 -5.18
C GLU A 232 -17.73 -4.93 -4.95
N LEU A 233 -17.23 -5.55 -3.89
CA LEU A 233 -17.36 -7.00 -3.70
C LEU A 233 -18.70 -7.44 -3.12
N GLY A 234 -19.60 -6.51 -2.78
CA GLY A 234 -20.99 -6.84 -2.40
C GLY A 234 -21.19 -7.50 -1.03
N TRP A 235 -20.12 -7.80 -0.26
CA TRP A 235 -20.19 -8.50 1.04
C TRP A 235 -20.13 -7.55 2.26
N GLY A 236 -19.87 -6.26 2.05
CA GLY A 236 -19.98 -5.22 3.06
C GLY A 236 -18.79 -5.10 4.03
N GLY A 237 -17.68 -5.84 3.87
CA GLY A 237 -16.49 -5.65 4.70
C GLY A 237 -15.34 -4.96 3.96
N TRP A 238 -14.43 -4.37 4.73
CA TRP A 238 -13.36 -3.49 4.22
C TRP A 238 -11.96 -4.13 4.22
N TRP A 239 -11.83 -5.31 4.85
CA TRP A 239 -10.62 -6.12 4.92
C TRP A 239 -10.98 -7.57 5.27
N PHE A 240 -10.58 -8.52 4.45
CA PHE A 240 -10.86 -9.95 4.60
C PHE A 240 -9.68 -10.75 5.19
N TRP A 241 -8.51 -10.14 5.32
CA TRP A 241 -7.23 -10.80 5.60
C TRP A 241 -6.84 -11.82 4.52
N ASP A 242 -7.23 -11.57 3.28
CA ASP A 242 -6.88 -12.44 2.17
C ASP A 242 -5.41 -12.26 1.75
N PRO A 243 -4.81 -13.21 1.00
CA PRO A 243 -3.41 -13.12 0.61
C PRO A 243 -3.01 -11.85 -0.14
N VAL A 244 -3.90 -11.26 -0.95
CA VAL A 244 -3.60 -10.03 -1.71
C VAL A 244 -3.60 -8.81 -0.80
N GLU A 245 -4.59 -8.69 0.09
CA GLU A 245 -4.59 -7.67 1.14
C GLU A 245 -3.33 -7.77 2.02
N ASN A 246 -3.00 -8.98 2.50
CA ASN A 246 -1.82 -9.23 3.32
C ASN A 246 -0.52 -8.90 2.58
N ALA A 247 -0.44 -9.23 1.28
CA ALA A 247 0.68 -8.87 0.42
C ALA A 247 0.94 -7.36 0.36
N SER A 248 -0.09 -6.52 0.54
CA SER A 248 0.04 -5.07 0.64
C SER A 248 0.43 -4.56 2.01
N LEU A 249 -0.07 -5.21 3.06
CA LEU A 249 0.22 -4.84 4.44
C LEU A 249 1.67 -5.13 4.84
N MET A 250 2.24 -6.26 4.40
CA MET A 250 3.60 -6.68 4.76
C MET A 250 4.70 -5.64 4.43
N PRO A 251 4.83 -5.13 3.18
CA PRO A 251 5.80 -4.09 2.89
C PRO A 251 5.50 -2.78 3.61
N TRP A 252 4.22 -2.48 3.90
CA TRP A 252 3.85 -1.27 4.64
C TRP A 252 4.32 -1.32 6.10
N LEU A 253 4.20 -2.48 6.77
CA LEU A 253 4.71 -2.68 8.13
C LEU A 253 6.24 -2.52 8.18
N ALA A 254 6.94 -3.17 7.24
CA ALA A 254 8.39 -3.06 7.11
C ALA A 254 8.84 -1.62 6.79
N ALA A 255 8.16 -0.94 5.87
CA ALA A 255 8.43 0.44 5.51
C ALA A 255 8.15 1.42 6.66
N THR A 256 7.12 1.16 7.47
CA THR A 256 6.81 1.94 8.68
C THR A 256 7.93 1.80 9.70
N ALA A 257 8.44 0.58 9.94
CA ALA A 257 9.59 0.37 10.80
C ALA A 257 10.86 1.04 10.24
N LEU A 258 11.07 0.94 8.92
CA LEU A 258 12.21 1.57 8.22
C LEU A 258 12.17 3.10 8.34
N LEU A 259 11.00 3.72 8.20
CA LEU A 259 10.82 5.17 8.31
C LEU A 259 11.26 5.69 9.69
N HIS A 260 10.91 4.95 10.74
CA HIS A 260 11.32 5.27 12.10
C HIS A 260 12.81 5.03 12.31
N SER A 261 13.33 3.88 11.84
CA SER A 261 14.76 3.53 11.94
C SER A 261 15.66 4.53 11.21
N VAL A 262 15.32 4.90 9.97
CA VAL A 262 16.10 5.86 9.18
C VAL A 262 16.09 7.25 9.81
N THR A 263 15.03 7.59 10.55
CA THR A 263 14.97 8.84 11.31
C THR A 263 15.95 8.81 12.49
N VAL A 264 16.06 7.69 13.21
CA VAL A 264 17.07 7.51 14.26
C VAL A 264 18.47 7.59 13.66
N LEU A 265 18.75 6.84 12.60
CA LEU A 265 20.07 6.84 11.96
C LEU A 265 20.47 8.24 11.46
N ALA A 266 19.54 8.95 10.80
CA ALA A 266 19.83 10.29 10.29
C ALA A 266 20.06 11.36 11.37
N THR A 267 19.56 11.15 12.60
CA THR A 267 19.60 12.15 13.69
C THR A 267 20.58 11.83 14.81
N ARG A 268 20.79 10.53 15.08
CA ARG A 268 21.58 10.03 16.21
C ARG A 268 22.70 9.10 15.77
N ASP A 269 22.76 8.76 14.49
CA ASP A 269 23.76 7.87 13.91
C ASP A 269 23.73 6.44 14.50
N ALA A 270 22.62 6.04 15.11
CA ALA A 270 22.41 4.74 15.74
C ALA A 270 21.49 3.84 14.90
N LEU A 271 21.42 2.53 15.23
CA LEU A 271 20.61 1.52 14.54
C LEU A 271 21.04 1.33 13.08
N ARG A 272 22.36 1.35 12.84
CA ARG A 272 22.91 1.27 11.48
C ARG A 272 22.57 -0.06 10.83
N ALA A 273 22.89 -1.18 11.48
CA ALA A 273 22.62 -2.51 10.95
C ALA A 273 21.11 -2.77 10.79
N TRP A 274 20.32 -2.36 11.80
CA TRP A 274 18.87 -2.52 11.78
C TRP A 274 18.19 -1.74 10.65
N THR A 275 18.63 -0.51 10.38
CA THR A 275 18.09 0.31 9.29
C THR A 275 18.35 -0.33 7.92
N VAL A 276 19.56 -0.87 7.71
CA VAL A 276 19.91 -1.57 6.48
C VAL A 276 19.09 -2.85 6.31
N MET A 277 18.94 -3.64 7.38
CA MET A 277 18.11 -4.85 7.38
C MET A 277 16.66 -4.53 6.99
N LEU A 278 16.05 -3.52 7.62
CA LEU A 278 14.68 -3.11 7.31
C LEU A 278 14.51 -2.62 5.87
N ALA A 279 15.52 -1.97 5.28
CA ALA A 279 15.50 -1.57 3.88
C ALA A 279 15.50 -2.79 2.94
N VAL A 280 16.27 -3.84 3.28
CA VAL A 280 16.24 -5.11 2.56
C VAL A 280 14.88 -5.80 2.71
N ILE A 281 14.37 -5.92 3.94
CA ILE A 281 13.10 -6.57 4.24
C ILE A 281 11.93 -5.86 3.55
N ALA A 282 11.87 -4.52 3.55
CA ALA A 282 10.74 -3.78 3.00
C ALA A 282 10.50 -4.06 1.51
N PHE A 283 11.56 -4.03 0.69
CA PHE A 283 11.45 -4.41 -0.73
C PHE A 283 11.24 -5.92 -0.90
N SER A 284 11.88 -6.74 -0.07
CA SER A 284 11.68 -8.20 -0.07
C SER A 284 10.20 -8.58 0.14
N MET A 285 9.50 -7.90 1.05
CA MET A 285 8.07 -8.12 1.27
C MET A 285 7.22 -7.69 0.07
N SER A 286 7.64 -6.67 -0.68
CA SER A 286 6.98 -6.29 -1.94
C SER A 286 7.15 -7.40 -2.99
N MET A 287 8.34 -8.00 -3.08
CA MET A 287 8.63 -9.12 -3.98
C MET A 287 7.86 -10.40 -3.59
N VAL A 288 7.80 -10.72 -2.29
CA VAL A 288 6.98 -11.83 -1.78
C VAL A 288 5.52 -11.59 -2.14
N GLY A 289 5.00 -10.38 -1.92
CA GLY A 289 3.65 -10.02 -2.33
C GLY A 289 3.40 -10.24 -3.82
N THR A 290 4.31 -9.77 -4.69
CA THR A 290 4.23 -10.02 -6.13
C THR A 290 4.16 -11.51 -6.47
N PHE A 291 4.98 -12.34 -5.84
CA PHE A 291 4.94 -13.79 -6.03
C PHE A 291 3.60 -14.38 -5.58
N LEU A 292 3.11 -14.04 -4.39
CA LEU A 292 1.87 -14.58 -3.84
C LEU A 292 0.66 -14.25 -4.71
N VAL A 293 0.57 -13.01 -5.20
CA VAL A 293 -0.59 -12.54 -6.00
C VAL A 293 -0.56 -13.07 -7.43
N ARG A 294 0.61 -13.41 -7.98
CA ARG A 294 0.77 -13.74 -9.40
C ARG A 294 1.02 -15.21 -9.71
N SER A 295 1.49 -15.98 -8.74
CA SER A 295 1.83 -17.39 -8.93
C SER A 295 0.60 -18.31 -9.00
N GLY A 296 -0.56 -17.86 -8.51
CA GLY A 296 -1.77 -18.68 -8.44
C GLY A 296 -1.72 -19.79 -7.39
N ILE A 297 -0.69 -19.83 -6.54
CA ILE A 297 -0.52 -20.87 -5.52
C ILE A 297 -1.48 -20.64 -4.34
N LEU A 298 -1.88 -19.38 -4.08
CA LEU A 298 -2.92 -19.05 -3.10
C LEU A 298 -4.22 -18.66 -3.79
N THR A 299 -5.33 -19.12 -3.22
CA THR A 299 -6.67 -18.66 -3.61
C THR A 299 -6.95 -17.28 -3.00
N SER A 300 -7.44 -16.35 -3.81
CA SER A 300 -7.80 -15.00 -3.38
C SER A 300 -8.93 -14.45 -4.26
N VAL A 301 -9.85 -13.72 -3.63
CA VAL A 301 -10.92 -12.97 -4.33
C VAL A 301 -10.39 -11.75 -5.11
N HIS A 302 -9.17 -11.32 -4.80
CA HIS A 302 -8.50 -10.17 -5.41
C HIS A 302 -7.43 -10.60 -6.44
N ALA A 303 -7.31 -11.89 -6.76
CA ALA A 303 -6.35 -12.41 -7.74
C ALA A 303 -7.02 -12.57 -9.11
N PHE A 304 -6.73 -11.64 -10.03
CA PHE A 304 -7.35 -11.61 -11.37
C PHE A 304 -6.43 -12.07 -12.51
N ALA A 305 -5.13 -12.24 -12.25
CA ALA A 305 -4.14 -12.58 -13.26
C ALA A 305 -3.06 -13.49 -12.67
N VAL A 306 -3.31 -14.79 -12.74
CA VAL A 306 -2.49 -15.89 -12.20
C VAL A 306 -1.91 -16.74 -13.33
N ASP A 307 -0.63 -17.09 -13.21
CA ASP A 307 0.08 -17.95 -14.17
C ASP A 307 1.23 -18.69 -13.44
N PRO A 308 1.14 -20.02 -13.25
CA PRO A 308 2.15 -20.80 -12.53
C PRO A 308 3.56 -20.79 -13.15
N GLU A 309 3.67 -20.75 -14.49
CA GLU A 309 4.97 -20.72 -15.18
C GLU A 309 5.69 -19.40 -14.87
N ARG A 310 4.96 -18.29 -14.96
CA ARG A 310 5.46 -16.96 -14.60
C ARG A 310 5.77 -16.86 -13.10
N GLY A 311 4.95 -17.50 -12.26
CA GLY A 311 5.18 -17.61 -10.82
C GLY A 311 6.55 -18.22 -10.48
N THR A 312 6.96 -19.25 -11.23
CA THR A 312 8.27 -19.89 -11.05
C THR A 312 9.42 -18.94 -11.38
N PHE A 313 9.31 -18.13 -12.44
CA PHE A 313 10.32 -17.12 -12.76
C PHE A 313 10.45 -16.08 -11.63
N ILE A 314 9.32 -15.58 -11.12
CA ILE A 314 9.31 -14.63 -9.99
C ILE A 314 9.92 -15.26 -8.74
N LEU A 315 9.68 -16.54 -8.47
CA LEU A 315 10.30 -17.27 -7.36
C LEU A 315 11.83 -17.33 -7.49
N VAL A 316 12.36 -17.57 -8.69
CA VAL A 316 13.81 -17.53 -8.94
C VAL A 316 14.36 -16.12 -8.69
N LEU A 317 13.70 -15.07 -9.20
CA LEU A 317 14.09 -13.68 -8.93
C LEU A 317 14.06 -13.36 -7.44
N LEU A 318 13.03 -13.83 -6.73
CA LEU A 318 12.89 -13.69 -5.28
C LEU A 318 14.09 -14.32 -4.56
N GLY A 319 14.44 -15.55 -4.92
CA GLY A 319 15.60 -16.27 -4.37
C GLY A 319 16.91 -15.53 -4.61
N VAL A 320 17.13 -15.01 -5.83
CA VAL A 320 18.34 -14.24 -6.18
C VAL A 320 18.40 -12.92 -5.41
N TYR A 321 17.31 -12.15 -5.36
CA TYR A 321 17.32 -10.81 -4.76
C TYR A 321 17.29 -10.84 -3.24
N ILE A 322 16.40 -11.63 -2.64
CA ILE A 322 16.35 -11.77 -1.18
C ILE A 322 17.59 -12.51 -0.69
N GLY A 323 17.89 -13.68 -1.28
CA GLY A 323 19.05 -14.48 -0.89
C GLY A 323 20.36 -13.72 -1.08
N GLY A 324 20.53 -13.05 -2.22
CA GLY A 324 21.72 -12.22 -2.50
C GLY A 324 21.86 -11.04 -1.55
N ALA A 325 20.77 -10.31 -1.25
CA ALA A 325 20.80 -9.18 -0.33
C ALA A 325 21.06 -9.61 1.12
N LEU A 326 20.44 -10.70 1.59
CA LEU A 326 20.68 -11.25 2.93
C LEU A 326 22.09 -11.84 3.07
N ALA A 327 22.60 -12.51 2.05
CA ALA A 327 23.99 -12.99 2.03
C ALA A 327 24.99 -11.83 2.07
N LEU A 328 24.77 -10.78 1.27
CA LEU A 328 25.58 -9.57 1.31
C LEU A 328 25.50 -8.88 2.68
N PHE A 329 24.30 -8.77 3.24
CA PHE A 329 24.10 -8.24 4.59
C PHE A 329 24.89 -9.05 5.62
N GLY A 330 24.73 -10.38 5.65
CA GLY A 330 25.44 -11.26 6.58
C GLY A 330 26.96 -11.16 6.44
N TRP A 331 27.47 -11.04 5.23
CA TRP A 331 28.91 -10.88 4.98
C TRP A 331 29.45 -9.51 5.43
N ARG A 332 28.66 -8.44 5.29
CA ARG A 332 29.11 -7.06 5.52
C ARG A 332 28.72 -6.47 6.87
N VAL A 333 27.74 -7.04 7.58
CA VAL A 333 27.19 -6.47 8.82
C VAL A 333 28.24 -6.32 9.91
N GLY A 334 29.22 -7.24 10.01
CA GLY A 334 30.31 -7.14 10.99
C GLY A 334 31.22 -5.91 10.80
N ALA A 335 31.24 -5.30 9.60
CA ALA A 335 31.94 -4.06 9.34
C ALA A 335 31.12 -2.80 9.70
N VAL A 336 29.82 -2.95 9.94
CA VAL A 336 28.93 -1.86 10.33
C VAL A 336 29.07 -1.61 11.82
N ARG A 337 29.90 -0.62 12.19
CA ARG A 337 30.02 -0.18 13.58
C ARG A 337 28.74 0.49 14.01
N GLU A 338 28.11 0.02 15.09
CA GLU A 338 26.99 0.73 15.70
C GLU A 338 27.43 2.10 16.22
N GLY A 339 26.53 3.08 16.11
CA GLY A 339 26.83 4.45 16.49
C GLY A 339 26.54 4.76 17.94
N ALA A 340 25.96 5.94 18.20
CA ALA A 340 25.90 6.51 19.54
C ALA A 340 25.06 5.68 20.53
N PRO A 341 25.55 5.43 21.76
CA PRO A 341 24.76 4.76 22.79
C PRO A 341 23.62 5.65 23.31
N PHE A 342 22.57 5.02 23.84
CA PHE A 342 21.40 5.66 24.42
C PHE A 342 20.92 4.91 25.68
N GLU A 343 20.27 5.61 26.61
CA GLU A 343 19.75 5.02 27.85
C GLU A 343 18.41 4.29 27.60
N LEU A 344 18.04 3.36 28.49
CA LEU A 344 16.78 2.59 28.41
C LEU A 344 15.55 3.51 28.34
N VAL A 345 15.51 4.56 29.16
CA VAL A 345 14.45 5.58 29.08
C VAL A 345 14.87 6.64 28.07
N SER A 346 14.58 6.39 26.79
CA SER A 346 14.88 7.32 25.69
C SER A 346 13.91 7.13 24.52
N ARG A 347 13.90 8.11 23.61
CA ARG A 347 13.15 8.01 22.36
C ARG A 347 13.68 6.91 21.45
N GLU A 348 15.00 6.72 21.42
CA GLU A 348 15.65 5.63 20.70
C GLU A 348 15.09 4.26 21.14
N THR A 349 15.00 4.00 22.45
CA THR A 349 14.41 2.76 22.97
C THR A 349 12.95 2.59 22.56
N MET A 350 12.13 3.65 22.65
CA MET A 350 10.72 3.57 22.22
C MET A 350 10.59 3.26 20.73
N LEU A 351 11.48 3.78 19.90
CA LEU A 351 11.52 3.49 18.46
C LEU A 351 12.03 2.08 18.17
N VAL A 352 12.93 1.54 18.99
CA VAL A 352 13.34 0.12 18.93
C VAL A 352 12.16 -0.80 19.27
N VAL A 353 11.44 -0.52 20.36
CA VAL A 353 10.24 -1.30 20.74
C VAL A 353 9.16 -1.22 19.65
N ASN A 354 8.91 -0.03 19.11
CA ASN A 354 8.02 0.15 17.97
C ASN A 354 8.42 -0.71 16.77
N ASN A 355 9.70 -0.67 16.38
CA ASN A 355 10.20 -1.45 15.25
C ASN A 355 10.10 -2.96 15.51
N LEU A 356 10.38 -3.40 16.74
CA LEU A 356 10.23 -4.80 17.13
C LEU A 356 8.77 -5.24 16.98
N LEU A 357 7.82 -4.48 17.52
CA LEU A 357 6.39 -4.82 17.44
C LEU A 357 5.89 -4.83 15.99
N LEU A 358 6.28 -3.85 15.17
CA LEU A 358 5.97 -3.85 13.73
C LEU A 358 6.54 -5.08 13.01
N SER A 359 7.78 -5.47 13.32
CA SER A 359 8.41 -6.68 12.77
C SER A 359 7.73 -7.96 13.25
N VAL A 360 7.25 -8.00 14.49
CA VAL A 360 6.48 -9.13 15.02
C VAL A 360 5.15 -9.26 14.28
N ILE A 361 4.39 -8.16 14.13
CA ILE A 361 3.13 -8.17 13.37
C ILE A 361 3.40 -8.60 11.92
N LEU A 362 4.45 -8.08 11.29
CA LEU A 362 4.88 -8.52 9.97
C LEU A 362 5.13 -10.02 9.91
N GLY A 363 5.89 -10.57 10.87
CA GLY A 363 6.15 -12.00 10.96
C GLY A 363 4.88 -12.83 11.13
N LEU A 364 3.95 -12.39 11.99
CA LEU A 364 2.65 -13.06 12.19
C LEU A 364 1.81 -13.05 10.90
N VAL A 365 1.77 -11.94 10.18
CA VAL A 365 1.04 -11.82 8.91
C VAL A 365 1.69 -12.71 7.84
N LEU A 366 3.01 -12.68 7.72
CA LEU A 366 3.76 -13.50 6.76
C LEU A 366 3.55 -14.99 7.03
N ILE A 367 3.72 -15.43 8.28
CA ILE A 367 3.52 -16.83 8.68
C ILE A 367 2.07 -17.24 8.42
N GLY A 368 1.09 -16.44 8.88
CA GLY A 368 -0.33 -16.74 8.66
C GLY A 368 -0.70 -16.86 7.19
N THR A 369 -0.12 -16.01 6.33
CA THR A 369 -0.38 -16.02 4.89
C THR A 369 0.28 -17.22 4.20
N LEU A 370 1.48 -17.62 4.63
CA LEU A 370 2.20 -18.76 4.06
C LEU A 370 1.80 -20.11 4.66
N TYR A 371 1.10 -20.11 5.80
CA TYR A 371 0.75 -21.34 6.52
C TYR A 371 -0.09 -22.31 5.67
N PRO A 372 -1.13 -21.88 4.93
CA PRO A 372 -1.86 -22.75 4.00
C PRO A 372 -0.95 -23.46 2.98
N LEU A 373 0.06 -22.76 2.45
CA LEU A 373 1.00 -23.33 1.49
C LEU A 373 1.86 -24.43 2.12
N LEU A 374 2.30 -24.18 3.35
CA LEU A 374 3.09 -25.16 4.09
C LEU A 374 2.26 -26.42 4.37
N THR A 375 1.02 -26.28 4.85
CA THR A 375 0.17 -27.44 5.17
C THR A 375 -0.23 -28.20 3.91
N GLU A 376 -0.47 -27.50 2.80
CA GLU A 376 -0.81 -28.13 1.52
C GLU A 376 0.34 -28.98 0.98
N ALA A 377 1.59 -28.55 1.18
CA ALA A 377 2.78 -29.35 0.85
C ALA A 377 2.86 -30.68 1.64
N PHE A 378 2.20 -30.77 2.80
CA PHE A 378 2.04 -32.00 3.59
C PHE A 378 0.70 -32.70 3.35
N GLY A 379 -0.08 -32.29 2.35
CA GLY A 379 -1.36 -32.90 1.98
C GLY A 379 -2.58 -32.39 2.77
N HIS A 380 -2.44 -31.32 3.55
CA HIS A 380 -3.52 -30.75 4.36
C HIS A 380 -3.95 -29.37 3.85
N LYS A 381 -5.20 -29.22 3.44
CA LYS A 381 -5.76 -27.91 3.05
C LYS A 381 -6.35 -27.20 4.25
N VAL A 382 -5.77 -26.06 4.61
CA VAL A 382 -6.22 -25.19 5.70
C VAL A 382 -6.45 -23.79 5.16
N SER A 383 -7.52 -23.13 5.59
CA SER A 383 -7.76 -21.71 5.31
C SER A 383 -7.50 -20.89 6.57
N VAL A 384 -6.78 -19.77 6.41
CA VAL A 384 -6.47 -18.83 7.49
C VAL A 384 -7.08 -17.48 7.12
N GLY A 385 -7.96 -16.96 7.97
CA GLY A 385 -8.66 -15.68 7.75
C GLY A 385 -8.77 -14.85 9.03
N ALA A 386 -9.68 -13.86 9.03
CA ALA A 386 -9.81 -12.86 10.10
C ALA A 386 -9.75 -13.41 11.55
N PRO A 387 -10.44 -14.52 11.92
CA PRO A 387 -10.41 -15.02 13.29
C PRO A 387 -9.00 -15.38 13.81
N TYR A 388 -8.10 -15.81 12.93
CA TYR A 388 -6.71 -16.10 13.28
C TYR A 388 -5.93 -14.79 13.49
N PHE A 389 -5.96 -13.88 12.52
CA PHE A 389 -5.20 -12.64 12.55
C PHE A 389 -5.67 -11.71 13.67
N ASP A 390 -6.98 -11.56 13.88
CA ASP A 390 -7.52 -10.70 14.93
C ASP A 390 -7.12 -11.19 16.32
N ARG A 391 -7.03 -12.52 16.51
CA ARG A 391 -6.64 -13.13 17.80
C ARG A 391 -5.15 -12.97 18.10
N ILE A 392 -4.28 -13.07 17.09
CA ILE A 392 -2.82 -13.05 17.31
C ILE A 392 -2.20 -11.66 17.08
N ALA A 393 -2.58 -10.97 16.00
CA ALA A 393 -2.02 -9.69 15.61
C ALA A 393 -2.75 -8.53 16.30
N GLY A 394 -4.06 -8.67 16.55
CA GLY A 394 -4.87 -7.67 17.23
C GLY A 394 -4.27 -7.20 18.57
N PRO A 395 -3.97 -8.11 19.53
CA PRO A 395 -3.35 -7.73 20.80
C PRO A 395 -2.00 -7.02 20.64
N VAL A 396 -1.14 -7.50 19.73
CA VAL A 396 0.17 -6.90 19.46
C VAL A 396 0.03 -5.51 18.84
N ALA A 397 -0.94 -5.33 17.93
CA ALA A 397 -1.27 -4.04 17.33
C ALA A 397 -1.77 -3.03 18.38
N LEU A 398 -2.61 -3.46 19.33
CA LEU A 398 -3.04 -2.61 20.44
C LEU A 398 -1.88 -2.21 21.36
N ILE A 399 -0.95 -3.13 21.65
CA ILE A 399 0.28 -2.82 22.40
C ILE A 399 1.13 -1.79 21.64
N LEU A 400 1.30 -1.97 20.32
CA LEU A 400 2.00 -1.01 19.47
C LEU A 400 1.37 0.39 19.56
N MET A 401 0.04 0.47 19.52
CA MET A 401 -0.68 1.75 19.65
C MET A 401 -0.43 2.42 21.02
N ILE A 402 -0.39 1.63 22.11
CA ILE A 402 -0.05 2.14 23.44
C ILE A 402 1.39 2.69 23.47
N VAL A 403 2.36 1.96 22.91
CA VAL A 403 3.77 2.42 22.82
C VAL A 403 3.86 3.71 21.99
N MET A 404 3.09 3.79 20.90
CA MET A 404 3.02 4.97 20.03
C MET A 404 2.52 6.22 20.76
N ALA A 405 1.68 6.08 21.80
CA ALA A 405 1.28 7.21 22.64
C ALA A 405 2.45 7.82 23.43
N ALA A 406 3.42 6.99 23.85
CA ALA A 406 4.55 7.43 24.66
C ALA A 406 5.73 7.96 23.82
N GLY A 407 6.03 7.34 22.68
CA GLY A 407 7.21 7.63 21.85
C GLY A 407 7.43 9.11 21.51
N PRO A 408 6.43 9.85 20.99
CA PRO A 408 6.57 11.27 20.67
C PRO A 408 6.88 12.18 21.87
N LEU A 409 6.52 11.73 23.08
CA LEU A 409 6.63 12.49 24.33
C LEU A 409 7.96 12.25 25.08
N THR A 410 8.74 11.24 24.71
CA THR A 410 10.08 10.97 25.26
C THR A 410 11.16 11.79 24.56
N ARG A 411 12.25 12.13 25.26
CA ARG A 411 13.41 12.86 24.72
C ARG A 411 14.45 11.91 24.11
N TRP A 412 15.23 12.43 23.17
CA TRP A 412 16.40 11.73 22.59
C TRP A 412 17.49 11.53 23.65
N ARG A 413 18.30 10.48 23.48
CA ARG A 413 19.45 10.06 24.30
C ARG A 413 19.09 9.61 25.72
N ARG A 414 18.35 10.42 26.47
CA ARG A 414 17.94 10.19 27.86
C ARG A 414 16.69 10.99 28.20
N ASP A 415 15.79 10.37 28.95
CA ASP A 415 14.70 11.02 29.68
C ASP A 415 14.59 10.42 31.10
N ARG A 416 13.80 11.04 31.97
CA ARG A 416 13.52 10.52 33.33
C ARG A 416 12.14 9.89 33.36
N PHE A 417 12.02 8.68 33.90
CA PHE A 417 10.74 7.95 33.97
C PHE A 417 9.62 8.82 34.57
N GLY A 418 9.85 9.45 35.71
CA GLY A 418 8.87 10.34 36.34
C GLY A 418 8.44 11.54 35.48
N GLU A 419 9.31 12.07 34.62
CA GLU A 419 8.93 13.14 33.69
C GLU A 419 8.09 12.62 32.52
N VAL A 420 8.43 11.45 31.99
CA VAL A 420 7.64 10.80 30.93
C VAL A 420 6.24 10.47 31.46
N SER A 421 6.15 9.88 32.65
CA SER A 421 4.86 9.60 33.32
C SER A 421 4.04 10.88 33.48
N ARG A 422 4.63 11.98 33.95
CA ARG A 422 3.93 13.29 34.07
C ARG A 422 3.38 13.79 32.73
N ARG A 423 4.08 13.60 31.61
CA ARG A 423 3.61 13.99 30.28
C ARG A 423 2.46 13.08 29.79
N LEU A 424 2.41 11.85 30.27
CA LEU A 424 1.38 10.86 29.96
C LEU A 424 0.13 10.95 30.84
N ILE A 425 0.17 11.67 31.98
CA ILE A 425 -0.99 11.82 32.87
C ILE A 425 -2.22 12.35 32.10
N ALA A 426 -2.08 13.43 31.33
CA ALA A 426 -3.22 14.01 30.64
C ALA A 426 -3.85 13.04 29.61
N PRO A 427 -3.09 12.40 28.69
CA PRO A 427 -3.62 11.34 27.84
C PRO A 427 -4.23 10.16 28.62
N ALA A 428 -3.62 9.75 29.73
CA ALA A 428 -4.10 8.64 30.55
C ALA A 428 -5.41 8.97 31.28
N VAL A 429 -5.57 10.20 31.78
CA VAL A 429 -6.82 10.67 32.40
C VAL A 429 -7.93 10.76 31.36
N ILE A 430 -7.65 11.29 30.17
CA ILE A 430 -8.61 11.31 29.07
C ILE A 430 -9.03 9.87 28.73
N ALA A 431 -8.07 8.95 28.61
CA ALA A 431 -8.35 7.54 28.38
C ALA A 431 -9.24 6.94 29.48
N LEU A 432 -8.95 7.21 30.75
CA LEU A 432 -9.71 6.70 31.89
C LEU A 432 -11.16 7.22 31.90
N LEU A 433 -11.36 8.52 31.67
CA LEU A 433 -12.69 9.12 31.61
C LEU A 433 -13.51 8.54 30.45
N VAL A 434 -12.87 8.37 29.30
CA VAL A 434 -13.47 7.73 28.13
C VAL A 434 -13.82 6.28 28.40
N VAL A 435 -12.91 5.51 29.02
CA VAL A 435 -13.15 4.12 29.42
C VAL A 435 -14.36 4.05 30.34
N ALA A 436 -14.43 4.89 31.37
CA ALA A 436 -15.55 4.92 32.30
C ALA A 436 -16.87 5.23 31.58
N GLY A 437 -16.87 6.25 30.72
CA GLY A 437 -18.06 6.62 29.94
C GLY A 437 -18.49 5.54 28.95
N LEU A 438 -17.55 4.98 28.17
CA LEU A 438 -17.84 3.91 27.22
C LEU A 438 -18.27 2.63 27.94
N ALA A 439 -17.63 2.26 29.04
CA ALA A 439 -18.02 1.09 29.81
C ALA A 439 -19.45 1.21 30.33
N MET A 440 -19.87 2.38 30.83
CA MET A 440 -21.27 2.59 31.23
C MET A 440 -22.27 2.41 30.09
N LEU A 441 -21.89 2.75 28.86
CA LEU A 441 -22.80 2.75 27.70
C LEU A 441 -22.85 1.40 26.95
N VAL A 442 -21.71 0.71 26.83
CA VAL A 442 -21.54 -0.42 25.92
C VAL A 442 -20.91 -1.66 26.54
N TRP A 443 -20.51 -1.65 27.82
CA TRP A 443 -19.91 -2.82 28.46
C TRP A 443 -20.86 -4.02 28.43
N GLY A 444 -20.33 -5.19 28.05
CA GLY A 444 -21.11 -6.42 27.89
C GLY A 444 -21.99 -6.47 26.63
N ARG A 445 -22.08 -5.39 25.84
CA ARG A 445 -22.83 -5.35 24.57
C ARG A 445 -21.94 -5.53 23.34
N ILE A 446 -20.64 -5.30 23.48
CA ILE A 446 -19.64 -5.39 22.40
C ILE A 446 -18.50 -6.31 22.81
N GLY A 447 -17.76 -6.83 21.83
CA GLY A 447 -16.59 -7.68 22.06
C GLY A 447 -15.45 -6.96 22.79
N VAL A 448 -14.58 -7.73 23.44
CA VAL A 448 -13.42 -7.19 24.20
C VAL A 448 -12.45 -6.45 23.28
N LEU A 449 -12.13 -7.01 22.12
CA LEU A 449 -11.17 -6.41 21.17
C LEU A 449 -11.64 -5.03 20.65
N PRO A 450 -12.88 -4.87 20.12
CA PRO A 450 -13.34 -3.54 19.70
C PRO A 450 -13.53 -2.57 20.88
N PHE A 451 -13.92 -3.03 22.07
CA PHE A 451 -13.93 -2.18 23.26
C PHE A 451 -12.54 -1.59 23.56
N LEU A 452 -11.51 -2.43 23.59
CA LEU A 452 -10.12 -1.98 23.78
C LEU A 452 -9.66 -1.08 22.62
N GLY A 453 -10.05 -1.39 21.39
CA GLY A 453 -9.77 -0.58 20.21
C GLY A 453 -10.29 0.85 20.34
N LEU A 454 -11.54 1.05 20.74
CA LEU A 454 -12.15 2.38 20.95
C LEU A 454 -11.44 3.18 22.05
N VAL A 455 -11.17 2.53 23.18
CA VAL A 455 -10.46 3.13 24.32
C VAL A 455 -9.07 3.59 23.91
N ILE A 456 -8.30 2.69 23.29
CA ILE A 456 -6.91 2.96 22.90
C ILE A 456 -6.87 4.01 21.80
N ALA A 457 -7.77 3.96 20.81
CA ALA A 457 -7.87 4.97 19.77
C ALA A 457 -7.99 6.40 20.35
N LEU A 458 -8.89 6.60 21.31
CA LEU A 458 -9.08 7.92 21.94
C LEU A 458 -7.86 8.36 22.78
N ALA A 459 -7.28 7.44 23.55
CA ALA A 459 -6.05 7.68 24.32
C ALA A 459 -4.88 8.09 23.41
N VAL A 460 -4.65 7.33 22.35
CA VAL A 460 -3.61 7.60 21.35
C VAL A 460 -3.91 8.89 20.59
N GLY A 461 -5.16 9.18 20.27
CA GLY A 461 -5.55 10.45 19.64
C GLY A 461 -5.15 11.66 20.48
N ALA A 462 -5.45 11.64 21.78
CA ALA A 462 -5.03 12.68 22.72
C ALA A 462 -3.50 12.74 22.87
N ALA A 463 -2.82 11.60 22.95
CA ALA A 463 -1.37 11.54 23.03
C ALA A 463 -0.68 12.04 21.75
N SER A 464 -1.30 11.85 20.59
CA SER A 464 -0.76 12.26 19.28
C SER A 464 -0.72 13.79 19.15
N VAL A 465 -1.70 14.50 19.73
CA VAL A 465 -1.74 15.98 19.73
C VAL A 465 -0.94 16.60 20.87
N ALA A 466 -0.63 15.84 21.92
CA ALA A 466 0.10 16.32 23.11
C ALA A 466 1.45 17.02 22.81
N PRO A 467 2.25 16.64 21.80
CA PRO A 467 3.46 17.37 21.41
C PRO A 467 3.23 18.85 21.05
N LEU A 468 1.99 19.26 20.76
CA LEU A 468 1.62 20.63 20.38
C LEU A 468 1.15 21.50 21.56
N TRP A 469 0.70 20.93 22.68
CA TRP A 469 0.03 21.68 23.76
C TRP A 469 0.82 22.85 24.35
N LYS A 470 2.15 22.77 24.35
CA LYS A 470 3.03 23.82 24.90
C LYS A 470 3.80 24.58 23.80
N ARG A 471 3.41 24.43 22.53
CA ARG A 471 4.08 25.06 21.40
C ARG A 471 3.25 26.21 20.84
N ASN A 472 3.94 27.21 20.29
CA ASN A 472 3.28 28.17 19.41
C ASN A 472 2.97 27.47 18.07
N LEU A 473 1.68 27.28 17.78
CA LEU A 473 1.21 26.54 16.61
C LEU A 473 1.71 27.15 15.29
N ARG A 474 1.82 28.48 15.19
CA ARG A 474 2.28 29.19 14.00
C ARG A 474 3.79 29.02 13.74
N ARG A 475 4.59 28.83 14.79
CA ARG A 475 6.05 28.65 14.69
C ARG A 475 6.49 27.18 14.68
N THR A 476 5.55 26.26 14.82
CA THR A 476 5.85 24.83 14.89
C THR A 476 6.29 24.33 13.51
N PRO A 477 7.43 23.61 13.40
CA PRO A 477 7.90 23.11 12.11
C PRO A 477 6.87 22.19 11.45
N ILE A 478 6.71 22.31 10.12
CA ILE A 478 5.74 21.52 9.34
C ILE A 478 5.95 20.00 9.54
N PHE A 479 7.19 19.53 9.66
CA PHE A 479 7.44 18.11 9.91
C PHE A 479 6.96 17.60 11.28
N THR A 480 6.76 18.52 12.24
CA THR A 480 6.14 18.18 13.55
C THR A 480 4.64 18.02 13.40
N TRP A 481 3.99 18.90 12.62
CA TRP A 481 2.59 18.71 12.21
C TRP A 481 2.40 17.39 11.46
N GLY A 482 3.33 17.06 10.56
CA GLY A 482 3.30 15.79 9.82
C GLY A 482 3.31 14.57 10.74
N MET A 483 4.19 14.56 11.75
CA MET A 483 4.20 13.50 12.78
C MET A 483 2.87 13.40 13.50
N VAL A 484 2.36 14.52 14.03
CA VAL A 484 1.12 14.58 14.82
C VAL A 484 -0.09 14.10 14.00
N ILE A 485 -0.23 14.59 12.78
CA ILE A 485 -1.35 14.24 11.89
C ILE A 485 -1.28 12.76 11.49
N ALA A 486 -0.09 12.23 11.22
CA ALA A 486 0.03 10.81 10.86
C ALA A 486 -0.36 9.88 12.03
N HIS A 487 0.11 10.18 13.25
CA HIS A 487 -0.20 9.35 14.42
C HIS A 487 -1.67 9.49 14.84
N LEU A 488 -2.24 10.70 14.72
CA LEU A 488 -3.68 10.91 14.88
C LEU A 488 -4.48 10.12 13.85
N GLY A 489 -3.99 10.02 12.61
CA GLY A 489 -4.59 9.19 11.57
C GLY A 489 -4.69 7.72 11.97
N CYS A 490 -3.63 7.15 12.57
CA CYS A 490 -3.68 5.77 13.11
C CYS A 490 -4.77 5.60 14.19
N ALA A 491 -4.92 6.58 15.09
CA ALA A 491 -5.97 6.57 16.09
C ALA A 491 -7.38 6.65 15.47
N VAL A 492 -7.56 7.52 14.47
CA VAL A 492 -8.84 7.68 13.76
C VAL A 492 -9.20 6.40 12.99
N SER A 493 -8.24 5.77 12.30
CA SER A 493 -8.48 4.48 11.64
C SER A 493 -8.85 3.38 12.64
N LEU A 494 -8.12 3.26 13.76
CA LEU A 494 -8.44 2.28 14.80
C LEU A 494 -9.85 2.49 15.37
N ALA A 495 -10.27 3.74 15.59
CA ALA A 495 -11.63 4.04 16.03
C ALA A 495 -12.68 3.58 15.01
N GLY A 496 -12.43 3.77 13.71
CA GLY A 496 -13.29 3.28 12.64
C GLY A 496 -13.40 1.75 12.61
N MET A 497 -12.26 1.06 12.66
CA MET A 497 -12.20 -0.42 12.68
C MET A 497 -12.94 -1.00 13.90
N ALA A 498 -12.70 -0.41 15.07
CA ALA A 498 -13.35 -0.83 16.30
C ALA A 498 -14.85 -0.51 16.31
N SER A 499 -15.27 0.60 15.70
CA SER A 499 -16.69 0.97 15.59
C SER A 499 -17.46 0.05 14.63
N ASP A 500 -16.88 -0.26 13.47
CA ASP A 500 -17.47 -1.20 12.51
C ASP A 500 -17.62 -2.60 13.14
N SER A 501 -16.58 -3.09 13.84
CA SER A 501 -16.64 -4.36 14.56
C SER A 501 -17.63 -4.37 15.74
N ALA A 502 -17.81 -3.24 16.43
CA ALA A 502 -18.68 -3.15 17.60
C ALA A 502 -20.17 -2.95 17.27
N PHE A 503 -20.47 -2.15 16.25
CA PHE A 503 -21.79 -1.54 16.09
C PHE A 503 -22.46 -1.79 14.75
N THR A 504 -21.85 -2.60 13.87
CA THR A 504 -22.48 -2.96 12.59
C THR A 504 -23.78 -3.71 12.84
N VAL A 505 -24.84 -3.27 12.14
CA VAL A 505 -26.12 -3.95 12.09
C VAL A 505 -26.30 -4.50 10.69
N GLU A 506 -26.50 -5.81 10.58
CA GLU A 506 -26.76 -6.51 9.33
C GLU A 506 -28.21 -7.02 9.29
N LYS A 507 -28.87 -6.83 8.13
CA LYS A 507 -30.20 -7.35 7.86
C LYS A 507 -30.25 -7.94 6.45
N LEU A 508 -30.55 -9.24 6.38
CA LEU A 508 -30.96 -9.91 5.16
C LEU A 508 -32.49 -10.01 5.14
N ALA A 509 -33.12 -9.61 4.04
CA ALA A 509 -34.57 -9.68 3.87
C ALA A 509 -34.92 -10.11 2.44
N ALA A 510 -36.04 -10.80 2.27
CA ALA A 510 -36.62 -11.09 0.96
C ALA A 510 -37.92 -10.29 0.82
N VAL A 511 -37.98 -9.38 -0.15
CA VAL A 511 -39.05 -8.37 -0.24
C VAL A 511 -39.67 -8.24 -1.62
N ARG A 512 -40.93 -7.80 -1.67
CA ARG A 512 -41.61 -7.39 -2.89
C ARG A 512 -41.58 -5.87 -3.05
N PRO A 513 -41.74 -5.35 -4.28
CA PRO A 513 -42.09 -3.96 -4.49
C PRO A 513 -43.30 -3.56 -3.61
N GLY A 514 -43.16 -2.48 -2.86
CA GLY A 514 -44.11 -1.98 -1.86
C GLY A 514 -43.75 -2.31 -0.42
N ASP A 515 -43.00 -3.39 -0.17
CA ASP A 515 -42.62 -3.83 1.18
C ASP A 515 -41.63 -2.86 1.84
N ILE A 516 -41.69 -2.80 3.17
CA ILE A 516 -40.81 -1.98 4.01
C ILE A 516 -39.94 -2.90 4.87
N VAL A 517 -38.63 -2.64 4.88
CA VAL A 517 -37.65 -3.29 5.75
C VAL A 517 -37.11 -2.27 6.73
N GLU A 518 -37.03 -2.66 7.99
CA GLU A 518 -36.38 -1.86 9.03
C GLU A 518 -35.01 -2.47 9.37
N ALA A 519 -33.97 -1.63 9.38
CA ALA A 519 -32.60 -2.01 9.73
C ALA A 519 -31.96 -0.88 10.56
N ALA A 520 -31.68 -1.16 11.85
CA ALA A 520 -31.33 -0.13 12.83
C ALA A 520 -32.37 1.00 12.84
N ASP A 521 -31.95 2.25 12.63
CA ASP A 521 -32.82 3.44 12.61
C ASP A 521 -33.41 3.74 11.21
N TRP A 522 -33.20 2.84 10.25
CA TRP A 522 -33.55 3.05 8.84
C TRP A 522 -34.82 2.30 8.46
N LYS A 523 -35.68 2.97 7.70
CA LYS A 523 -36.81 2.39 6.97
C LYS A 523 -36.51 2.42 5.49
N LEU A 524 -36.50 1.26 4.86
CA LEU A 524 -36.20 1.08 3.44
C LEU A 524 -37.43 0.47 2.77
N ARG A 525 -38.00 1.17 1.79
CA ARG A 525 -39.10 0.67 0.96
C ARG A 525 -38.57 0.34 -0.44
N LEU A 526 -38.78 -0.89 -0.90
CA LEU A 526 -38.51 -1.23 -2.29
C LEU A 526 -39.66 -0.66 -3.15
N LEU A 527 -39.38 0.31 -4.00
CA LEU A 527 -40.41 0.91 -4.86
C LEU A 527 -40.69 0.01 -6.08
N GLN A 528 -39.63 -0.35 -6.79
CA GLN A 528 -39.68 -1.16 -8.00
C GLN A 528 -38.31 -1.73 -8.34
N ILE A 529 -38.30 -2.70 -9.26
CA ILE A 529 -37.08 -3.19 -9.90
C ILE A 529 -37.27 -3.07 -11.40
N SER A 530 -36.36 -2.34 -12.05
CA SER A 530 -36.43 -2.03 -13.47
C SER A 530 -35.16 -2.46 -14.20
N PRO A 531 -35.25 -3.02 -15.41
CA PRO A 531 -34.09 -3.24 -16.25
C PRO A 531 -33.56 -1.88 -16.74
N ILE A 532 -32.23 -1.72 -16.75
CA ILE A 532 -31.53 -0.55 -17.27
C ILE A 532 -30.35 -0.99 -18.14
N ALA A 533 -30.05 -0.23 -19.18
CA ALA A 533 -28.87 -0.43 -20.02
C ALA A 533 -27.83 0.65 -19.72
N GLY A 534 -26.59 0.25 -19.51
CA GLY A 534 -25.42 1.12 -19.43
C GLY A 534 -24.57 1.06 -20.70
N ASP A 535 -23.34 1.58 -20.63
CA ASP A 535 -22.46 1.72 -21.80
C ASP A 535 -22.12 0.38 -22.49
N ASN A 536 -21.81 -0.65 -21.68
CA ASN A 536 -21.44 -1.98 -22.16
C ASN A 536 -21.99 -3.11 -21.26
N TRP A 537 -23.02 -2.80 -20.48
CA TRP A 537 -23.68 -3.72 -19.56
C TRP A 537 -25.18 -3.46 -19.53
N THR A 538 -25.93 -4.45 -19.05
CA THR A 538 -27.34 -4.30 -18.69
C THR A 538 -27.48 -4.58 -17.20
N ALA A 539 -28.50 -4.08 -16.53
CA ALA A 539 -28.66 -4.31 -15.10
C ALA A 539 -30.11 -4.39 -14.68
N LEU A 540 -30.32 -5.04 -13.55
CA LEU A 540 -31.52 -4.88 -12.75
C LEU A 540 -31.22 -3.85 -11.67
N GLN A 541 -31.95 -2.74 -11.67
CA GLN A 541 -31.83 -1.69 -10.67
C GLN A 541 -33.03 -1.76 -9.73
N ALA A 542 -32.77 -1.74 -8.43
CA ALA A 542 -33.83 -1.54 -7.43
C ALA A 542 -33.90 -0.06 -7.06
N ASP A 543 -35.08 0.54 -7.12
CA ASP A 543 -35.32 1.89 -6.60
C ASP A 543 -35.77 1.77 -5.14
N MET A 544 -34.90 2.18 -4.23
CA MET A 544 -35.08 2.04 -2.80
C MET A 544 -35.33 3.41 -2.16
N GLU A 545 -36.52 3.63 -1.64
CA GLU A 545 -36.80 4.81 -0.82
C GLU A 545 -36.30 4.55 0.60
N VAL A 546 -35.31 5.32 1.05
CA VAL A 546 -34.73 5.16 2.39
C VAL A 546 -34.93 6.42 3.23
N SER A 547 -35.39 6.24 4.47
CA SER A 547 -35.53 7.30 5.46
C SER A 547 -34.95 6.87 6.80
N ARG A 548 -34.44 7.82 7.58
CA ARG A 548 -33.92 7.58 8.93
C ARG A 548 -34.71 8.39 9.94
N ASN A 549 -35.21 7.76 11.00
CA ASN A 549 -35.96 8.45 12.07
C ASN A 549 -37.08 9.37 11.57
N GLY A 550 -37.78 9.00 10.48
CA GLY A 550 -38.85 9.81 9.89
C GLY A 550 -38.39 11.08 9.16
N GLY A 551 -37.09 11.27 8.94
CA GLY A 551 -36.56 12.35 8.11
C GLY A 551 -36.90 12.20 6.61
N PRO A 552 -36.55 13.20 5.79
CA PRO A 552 -36.89 13.19 4.37
C PRO A 552 -36.28 11.97 3.65
N PRO A 553 -37.07 11.28 2.80
CA PRO A 553 -36.59 10.12 2.08
C PRO A 553 -35.53 10.49 1.03
N VAL A 554 -34.61 9.57 0.80
CA VAL A 554 -33.61 9.61 -0.28
C VAL A 554 -33.80 8.34 -1.10
N ILE A 555 -33.67 8.44 -2.43
CA ILE A 555 -33.70 7.26 -3.29
C ILE A 555 -32.28 6.71 -3.46
N LEU A 556 -32.14 5.40 -3.30
CA LEU A 556 -30.92 4.64 -3.58
C LEU A 556 -31.17 3.67 -4.73
N HIS A 557 -30.12 3.40 -5.50
CA HIS A 557 -30.20 2.60 -6.73
C HIS A 557 -29.16 1.45 -6.73
N PRO A 558 -29.25 0.45 -5.83
CA PRO A 558 -28.39 -0.73 -5.93
C PRO A 558 -28.71 -1.50 -7.22
N GLN A 559 -27.68 -2.07 -7.85
CA GLN A 559 -27.81 -2.74 -9.14
C GLN A 559 -27.20 -4.14 -9.13
N SER A 560 -27.77 -5.03 -9.95
CA SER A 560 -27.11 -6.27 -10.39
C SER A 560 -26.80 -6.12 -11.89
N ARG A 561 -25.52 -5.98 -12.24
CA ARG A 561 -25.06 -5.69 -13.60
C ARG A 561 -24.60 -6.96 -14.32
N PHE A 562 -25.10 -7.18 -15.52
CA PHE A 562 -24.66 -8.22 -16.44
C PHE A 562 -23.83 -7.63 -17.59
N PHE A 563 -22.65 -8.21 -17.79
CA PHE A 563 -21.74 -7.90 -18.90
C PHE A 563 -21.73 -9.07 -19.88
N ALA A 564 -21.73 -8.79 -21.18
CA ALA A 564 -21.74 -9.82 -22.22
C ALA A 564 -20.33 -10.35 -22.59
N SER A 565 -19.27 -9.62 -22.26
CA SER A 565 -17.90 -9.96 -22.69
C SER A 565 -16.85 -9.56 -21.65
N PRO A 566 -16.36 -10.52 -20.84
CA PRO A 566 -16.87 -11.90 -20.71
C PRO A 566 -18.26 -11.94 -20.01
N PRO A 567 -19.12 -12.94 -20.31
CA PRO A 567 -20.41 -13.14 -19.64
C PRO A 567 -20.26 -13.23 -18.11
N THR A 568 -20.61 -12.17 -17.39
CA THR A 568 -20.46 -12.11 -15.93
C THR A 568 -21.54 -11.22 -15.31
N THR A 569 -22.07 -11.63 -14.17
CA THR A 569 -22.94 -10.79 -13.33
C THR A 569 -22.15 -10.28 -12.13
N THR A 570 -22.24 -8.98 -11.90
CA THR A 570 -21.59 -8.25 -10.80
C THR A 570 -22.65 -7.50 -9.99
N THR A 571 -22.27 -7.04 -8.81
CA THR A 571 -23.18 -6.35 -7.88
C THR A 571 -22.63 -4.96 -7.63
N GLU A 572 -23.50 -3.96 -7.69
CA GLU A 572 -23.17 -2.57 -7.39
C GLU A 572 -23.94 -2.14 -6.16
N ALA A 573 -23.22 -1.98 -5.06
CA ALA A 573 -23.82 -1.55 -3.80
C ALA A 573 -24.21 -0.07 -3.85
N ALA A 574 -25.39 0.26 -3.32
CA ALA A 574 -25.75 1.64 -3.05
C ALA A 574 -25.28 2.05 -1.67
N LEU A 575 -24.50 3.14 -1.61
CA LEU A 575 -23.97 3.70 -0.37
C LEU A 575 -24.63 5.04 -0.07
N LEU A 576 -25.14 5.19 1.16
CA LEU A 576 -25.58 6.48 1.68
C LEU A 576 -24.70 6.88 2.88
N THR A 577 -23.75 7.76 2.62
CA THR A 577 -22.81 8.26 3.62
C THR A 577 -23.45 9.36 4.48
N ARG A 578 -23.30 9.21 5.80
CA ARG A 578 -23.62 10.24 6.81
C ARG A 578 -22.38 10.50 7.65
N TRP A 579 -22.42 11.56 8.47
CA TRP A 579 -21.29 11.90 9.35
C TRP A 579 -20.97 10.81 10.38
N ASN A 580 -21.98 9.99 10.78
CA ASN A 580 -21.86 8.96 11.80
C ASN A 580 -21.80 7.52 11.26
N GLY A 581 -21.65 7.33 9.95
CA GLY A 581 -21.60 5.99 9.35
C GLY A 581 -22.15 5.95 7.94
N GLN A 582 -22.30 4.73 7.44
CA GLN A 582 -22.74 4.50 6.08
C GLN A 582 -23.82 3.43 6.05
N LEU A 583 -24.91 3.72 5.33
CA LEU A 583 -25.90 2.71 4.96
C LEU A 583 -25.43 2.07 3.66
N TYR A 584 -25.41 0.75 3.64
CA TYR A 584 -24.96 -0.07 2.52
C TYR A 584 -26.10 -0.99 2.12
N VAL A 585 -26.51 -0.95 0.86
CA VAL A 585 -27.62 -1.76 0.34
C VAL A 585 -27.17 -2.49 -0.92
N VAL A 586 -27.41 -3.80 -0.94
CA VAL A 586 -27.14 -4.66 -2.10
C VAL A 586 -28.41 -5.39 -2.52
N LEU A 587 -28.66 -5.37 -3.82
CA LEU A 587 -29.66 -6.19 -4.48
C LEU A 587 -29.05 -7.57 -4.78
N GLY A 588 -29.61 -8.59 -4.16
CA GLY A 588 -29.30 -9.99 -4.45
C GLY A 588 -30.16 -10.54 -5.58
N GLN A 589 -30.24 -11.88 -5.66
CA GLN A 589 -31.04 -12.56 -6.67
C GLN A 589 -32.54 -12.52 -6.34
N GLU A 590 -33.35 -12.70 -7.39
CA GLU A 590 -34.77 -13.02 -7.23
C GLU A 590 -34.91 -14.38 -6.52
N ALA A 591 -35.67 -14.40 -5.44
CA ALA A 591 -36.12 -15.58 -4.73
C ALA A 591 -37.52 -15.99 -5.22
N ASP A 592 -38.14 -16.96 -4.56
CA ASP A 592 -39.43 -17.48 -5.00
C ASP A 592 -40.56 -16.43 -4.93
N GLN A 593 -41.41 -16.44 -5.97
CA GLN A 593 -42.68 -15.70 -6.07
C GLN A 593 -42.52 -14.17 -6.07
N GLY A 594 -41.60 -13.64 -6.88
CA GLY A 594 -41.40 -12.20 -7.10
C GLY A 594 -40.79 -11.46 -5.92
N ARG A 595 -40.12 -12.18 -5.01
CA ARG A 595 -39.40 -11.60 -3.87
C ARG A 595 -37.93 -11.46 -4.22
N TRP A 596 -37.31 -10.37 -3.80
CA TRP A 596 -35.91 -10.06 -4.06
C TRP A 596 -35.12 -10.08 -2.77
N GLN A 597 -33.96 -10.73 -2.79
CA GLN A 597 -33.05 -10.69 -1.65
C GLN A 597 -32.41 -9.32 -1.55
N LEU A 598 -32.51 -8.68 -0.40
CA LEU A 598 -31.82 -7.45 -0.06
C LEU A 598 -30.89 -7.70 1.12
N ARG A 599 -29.64 -7.26 0.97
CA ARG A 599 -28.67 -7.21 2.07
C ARG A 599 -28.45 -5.76 2.45
N ILE A 600 -28.68 -5.45 3.72
CA ILE A 600 -28.63 -4.10 4.25
C ILE A 600 -27.68 -4.09 5.44
N TRP A 601 -26.72 -3.18 5.43
CA TRP A 601 -25.86 -2.91 6.58
C TRP A 601 -25.94 -1.45 6.98
N TRP A 602 -26.04 -1.20 8.28
CA TRP A 602 -25.71 0.10 8.86
C TRP A 602 -24.36 -0.04 9.57
N LYS A 603 -23.39 0.77 9.15
CA LYS A 603 -21.99 0.71 9.61
C LYS A 603 -21.56 2.01 10.28
N PRO A 604 -21.75 2.13 11.60
CA PRO A 604 -21.36 3.33 12.34
C PRO A 604 -19.87 3.63 12.22
N PHE A 605 -19.55 4.88 11.88
CA PHE A 605 -18.19 5.42 11.82
C PHE A 605 -17.16 4.65 10.96
N VAL A 606 -17.61 3.74 10.08
CA VAL A 606 -16.71 2.99 9.17
C VAL A 606 -15.86 3.91 8.30
N THR A 607 -16.36 5.10 7.96
CA THR A 607 -15.64 6.12 7.19
C THR A 607 -14.38 6.64 7.88
N LEU A 608 -14.26 6.49 9.20
CA LEU A 608 -13.05 6.86 9.93
C LEU A 608 -11.84 6.01 9.54
N ILE A 609 -12.05 4.78 9.05
CA ILE A 609 -10.96 3.92 8.57
C ILE A 609 -10.17 4.65 7.47
N TRP A 610 -10.88 5.13 6.45
CA TRP A 610 -10.28 5.80 5.29
C TRP A 610 -9.92 7.26 5.57
N LEU A 611 -10.68 7.97 6.41
CA LEU A 611 -10.26 9.29 6.90
C LEU A 611 -8.91 9.21 7.61
N GLY A 612 -8.74 8.23 8.49
CA GLY A 612 -7.47 8.00 9.18
C GLY A 612 -6.34 7.64 8.23
N GLY A 613 -6.57 6.78 7.22
CA GLY A 613 -5.62 6.49 6.15
C GLY A 613 -5.19 7.75 5.38
N GLY A 614 -6.15 8.62 5.05
CA GLY A 614 -5.88 9.93 4.44
C GLY A 614 -5.05 10.85 5.33
N LEU A 615 -5.31 10.88 6.65
CA LEU A 615 -4.52 11.63 7.61
C LEU A 615 -3.09 11.08 7.73
N ILE A 616 -2.91 9.75 7.72
CA ILE A 616 -1.58 9.11 7.72
C ILE A 616 -0.76 9.59 6.50
N ALA A 617 -1.35 9.52 5.31
CA ALA A 617 -0.72 9.98 4.07
C ALA A 617 -0.41 11.49 4.10
N LEU A 618 -1.37 12.33 4.54
CA LEU A 618 -1.19 13.77 4.68
C LEU A 618 -0.06 14.11 5.66
N GLY A 619 -0.02 13.43 6.81
CA GLY A 619 1.03 13.59 7.80
C GLY A 619 2.42 13.25 7.23
N GLY A 620 2.51 12.16 6.45
CA GLY A 620 3.70 11.82 5.69
C GLY A 620 4.11 12.92 4.70
N ALA A 621 3.17 13.44 3.91
CA ALA A 621 3.43 14.49 2.93
C ALA A 621 3.94 15.79 3.60
N LEU A 622 3.33 16.20 4.71
CA LEU A 622 3.80 17.33 5.52
C LEU A 622 5.20 17.09 6.09
N ALA A 623 5.50 15.87 6.53
CA ALA A 623 6.84 15.50 7.00
C ALA A 623 7.89 15.57 5.88
N LEU A 624 7.54 15.15 4.66
CA LEU A 624 8.40 15.24 3.48
C LEU A 624 8.68 16.70 3.12
N LEU A 625 7.62 17.48 2.86
CA LEU A 625 7.71 18.89 2.48
C LEU A 625 8.43 19.73 3.55
N GLY A 626 8.12 19.49 4.82
CA GLY A 626 8.70 20.25 5.93
C GLY A 626 10.21 20.05 6.09
N ARG A 627 10.72 18.85 5.76
CA ARG A 627 12.17 18.56 5.85
C ARG A 627 12.92 19.05 4.62
N GLU A 628 12.37 18.86 3.42
CA GLU A 628 12.99 19.32 2.18
C GLU A 628 13.06 20.86 2.12
N ARG A 629 11.98 21.57 2.51
CA ARG A 629 12.01 23.04 2.63
C ARG A 629 13.10 23.52 3.57
N ARG A 630 13.27 22.86 4.73
CA ARG A 630 14.33 23.21 5.69
C ARG A 630 15.72 22.96 5.11
N GLY A 631 15.92 21.85 4.41
CA GLY A 631 17.18 21.55 3.73
C GLY A 631 17.52 22.58 2.66
N TRP A 632 16.54 23.00 1.87
CA TRP A 632 16.70 24.02 0.83
C TRP A 632 17.03 25.41 1.41
N LEU A 633 16.31 25.83 2.47
CA LEU A 633 16.57 27.09 3.16
C LEU A 633 17.97 27.16 3.78
N ILE A 634 18.47 26.04 4.34
CA ILE A 634 19.84 25.98 4.88
C ILE A 634 20.87 26.14 3.75
N LYS A 635 20.69 25.45 2.61
CA LYS A 635 21.57 25.57 1.45
C LYS A 635 21.57 26.99 0.87
N TRP A 636 20.40 27.61 0.77
CA TRP A 636 20.25 28.97 0.25
C TRP A 636 20.93 30.01 1.15
N ARG A 637 20.72 29.95 2.48
CA ARG A 637 21.39 30.84 3.44
C ARG A 637 22.90 30.62 3.50
N GLY A 638 23.37 29.39 3.34
CA GLY A 638 24.81 29.10 3.25
C GLY A 638 25.46 29.74 2.02
N ARG A 639 24.79 29.71 0.86
CA ARG A 639 25.27 30.37 -0.36
C ARG A 639 25.29 31.90 -0.26
N ALA A 640 24.29 32.47 0.40
CA ALA A 640 24.20 33.91 0.64
C ALA A 640 25.19 34.43 1.71
N ALA A 641 25.81 33.54 2.49
CA ALA A 641 26.86 33.90 3.46
C ALA A 641 28.27 33.74 2.89
N THR A 642 28.41 33.07 1.74
CA THR A 642 29.67 32.86 1.01
C THR A 642 29.79 33.73 -0.25
N ALA A 643 28.73 34.46 -0.59
CA ALA A 643 28.68 35.51 -1.60
C ALA A 643 28.63 36.85 -0.89
#